data_AF-A0A6U7WIR7-F1
#
_entry.id   AF-A0A6U7WIR7-F1
#
_cell.length_a   1.000
_cell.length_b   1.000
_cell.length_c   1.000
_cell.angle_alpha   90.00
_cell.angle_beta   90.00
_cell.angle_gamma   90.00
#
_symmetry.space_group_name_H-M   'P 1'
#
loop_
_entity.id
_entity.type
_entity.pdbx_description
1 polymer ?
#
loop_
_entity_poly.entity_id
_entity_poly.type
_entity_poly.pdbx_seq_one_letter_code
_entity_poly.pdbx_strand_id
1 'polypeptide(L)'
;ASSPPPAASFLSVYFFSHLFGENRHLNMDLNFLRHDLLTTQSTSRFCLKVLPLGKKAKQKVVIGDSSGQVQAISLGKNLELLSSFKMNPSLPGQAQKPITYIDLSGDKIFVASGEVISGITRKGKGFFRLETNLSENITSMCVHTPHIWTAGEYVLNMFEEGREAHFYMSPDKVNDLCVEHISNDKTFDSILACNDRMLRVVKNSDLGGEHAVEASAKTVTIYSTKRDSTKDVIYGTENGYLGAFRITQQGLVKKWAKQEANNMGGINVIKAMDFTKDGVMELLVGRDNGFLEIFNFDGTNLEPNLIYQTNLGEALTSIDTGLITNTAKEEIVVSTYSGKILCFSNYQQDQNALPVAVAASSGTVAKNAEVTKKRNEKKIQAVNMDIERLKEKLELKKSAYSRLSEDHIAVCAEYKINDKFTLDAAACWILTLELDCPIEAIALQCDVDVELLDVDANIAIVSKSKPDKDSNTKLLASYRNTESINRMEIKIRTVEGQYGTLQVFVIPKLSPKTAQLATYQIRPLSLHERLTEKPGGIDDLSVNTLTIQGGFSLSDMNTWMGQCLPNVPERIQTEECAYWFRSTFQGTILIAKFKSGEAVFKSDNVSTLAIIKDFITKQATARKMQVKSPFEIKEDTCTNVLALLHSKLQYQLSLSEKVKLIDALKEIEMQEQDVTFLSEGYKEILEKAKSIEKEFELQPRRLEFLHGIVKNLYADKYKFKGQNVSHKLPILQGLLDKYDLKEVQAFFASN
;
A
#
# COMPACT_ATOMS: atom_id res chain seq x y z
N ALA A 1 80.09 2.99 18.48
CA ALA A 1 79.58 4.15 19.26
C ALA A 1 79.12 5.23 18.30
N SER A 2 78.33 6.21 18.77
CA SER A 2 77.71 7.34 18.04
C SER A 2 76.75 7.01 16.87
N SER A 3 75.48 7.40 17.06
CA SER A 3 74.41 7.65 16.09
C SER A 3 74.56 9.05 15.47
N PRO A 4 73.63 9.60 14.62
CA PRO A 4 72.42 9.05 13.95
C PRO A 4 72.64 9.08 12.39
N PRO A 5 71.71 9.35 11.42
CA PRO A 5 70.25 9.56 11.45
C PRO A 5 69.52 8.67 10.37
N PRO A 6 68.43 9.02 9.62
CA PRO A 6 67.37 8.04 9.31
C PRO A 6 67.17 7.71 7.81
N ALA A 7 66.49 6.58 7.53
CA ALA A 7 66.12 6.17 6.18
C ALA A 7 64.80 6.81 5.70
N ALA A 8 64.80 7.37 4.49
CA ALA A 8 63.58 7.59 3.70
C ALA A 8 63.16 6.24 3.06
N SER A 9 61.89 5.92 2.87
CA SER A 9 61.00 6.52 1.85
C SER A 9 59.64 5.78 1.84
N PHE A 10 58.68 6.23 1.00
CA PHE A 10 57.34 5.65 0.79
C PHE A 10 56.26 5.90 1.88
N LEU A 11 55.99 7.17 2.19
CA LEU A 11 54.71 7.59 2.79
C LEU A 11 54.44 9.09 2.53
N SER A 12 54.20 9.48 1.27
CA SER A 12 54.01 10.91 0.92
C SER A 12 53.05 11.17 -0.27
N VAL A 13 51.80 10.71 -0.15
CA VAL A 13 50.66 11.25 -0.94
C VAL A 13 49.41 11.46 -0.07
N TYR A 14 49.29 10.75 1.07
CA TYR A 14 48.05 10.68 1.87
C TYR A 14 47.85 11.77 2.96
N PHE A 15 48.60 12.88 2.95
CA PHE A 15 48.61 13.83 4.08
C PHE A 15 48.46 15.31 3.73
N PHE A 16 47.94 15.66 2.54
CA PHE A 16 47.77 17.07 2.14
C PHE A 16 46.40 17.46 1.54
N SER A 17 45.35 16.67 1.77
CA SER A 17 43.96 17.06 1.47
C SER A 17 43.16 17.55 2.70
N HIS A 18 43.70 17.39 3.91
CA HIS A 18 42.89 17.42 5.15
C HIS A 18 42.69 18.80 5.81
N LEU A 19 43.08 19.91 5.17
CA LEU A 19 43.03 21.26 5.74
C LEU A 19 42.27 22.32 4.93
N PHE A 20 41.74 21.99 3.74
CA PHE A 20 40.85 22.86 2.95
C PHE A 20 39.68 22.10 2.29
N GLY A 21 39.16 21.08 2.98
CA GLY A 21 37.86 20.51 2.65
C GLY A 21 36.75 21.29 3.33
N GLU A 22 36.05 22.17 2.59
CA GLU A 22 34.75 22.67 3.05
C GLU A 22 33.81 21.46 3.19
N ASN A 23 33.46 21.08 4.42
CA ASN A 23 32.37 20.14 4.70
C ASN A 23 31.03 20.77 4.31
N ARG A 24 30.77 20.85 3.00
CA ARG A 24 29.43 21.08 2.46
C ARG A 24 28.62 19.81 2.60
N HIS A 25 28.16 19.54 3.83
CA HIS A 25 26.87 18.88 4.01
C HIS A 25 25.80 19.78 3.40
N LEU A 26 25.64 19.68 2.08
CA LEU A 26 24.49 20.19 1.37
C LEU A 26 23.30 19.28 1.73
N ASN A 27 22.70 19.55 2.88
CA ASN A 27 21.25 19.42 3.00
C ASN A 27 20.67 20.38 1.95
N MET A 28 20.51 19.90 0.72
CA MET A 28 19.71 20.59 -0.27
C MET A 28 18.26 20.47 0.19
N ASP A 29 17.73 21.54 0.78
CA ASP A 29 16.29 21.70 0.95
C ASP A 29 15.63 21.77 -0.43
N LEU A 30 15.33 20.58 -0.98
CA LEU A 30 14.75 20.39 -2.31
C LEU A 30 13.30 20.89 -2.32
N ASN A 31 13.15 22.20 -2.51
CA ASN A 31 11.85 22.83 -2.67
C ASN A 31 11.37 22.70 -4.12
N PHE A 32 10.35 21.88 -4.34
CA PHE A 32 9.69 21.74 -5.63
C PHE A 32 8.46 22.65 -5.74
N LEU A 33 8.38 23.43 -6.82
CA LEU A 33 7.19 24.18 -7.20
C LEU A 33 6.21 23.27 -7.95
N ARG A 34 4.97 23.19 -7.44
CA ARG A 34 3.88 22.42 -8.06
C ARG A 34 3.22 23.20 -9.20
N HIS A 35 3.01 22.52 -10.32
CA HIS A 35 2.31 23.00 -11.50
C HIS A 35 1.25 22.00 -11.96
N ASP A 36 -0.02 22.36 -11.80
CA ASP A 36 -1.16 21.57 -12.27
C ASP A 36 -1.32 21.75 -13.80
N LEU A 37 -1.17 20.67 -14.56
CA LEU A 37 -1.11 20.71 -16.03
C LEU A 37 -2.47 20.47 -16.70
N LEU A 38 -3.16 19.41 -16.28
CA LEU A 38 -4.39 18.89 -16.88
C LEU A 38 -5.12 17.99 -15.86
N THR A 39 -6.44 17.86 -16.00
CA THR A 39 -7.21 16.78 -15.40
C THR A 39 -7.88 15.98 -16.53
N THR A 40 -7.82 14.66 -16.48
CA THR A 40 -8.49 13.74 -17.41
C THR A 40 -9.41 12.80 -16.62
N GLN A 41 -9.95 11.73 -17.21
CA GLN A 41 -10.63 10.70 -16.41
C GLN A 41 -9.64 9.91 -15.54
N SER A 42 -10.14 9.00 -14.71
CA SER A 42 -9.31 8.17 -13.85
C SER A 42 -8.22 7.42 -14.62
N THR A 43 -7.02 7.33 -14.04
CA THR A 43 -5.85 6.72 -14.71
C THR A 43 -5.47 5.41 -14.05
N SER A 44 -5.17 4.38 -14.85
CA SER A 44 -4.52 3.16 -14.37
C SER A 44 -3.04 3.42 -14.06
N ARG A 45 -2.37 2.45 -13.44
CA ARG A 45 -0.94 2.56 -13.12
C ARG A 45 -0.10 2.62 -14.40
N PHE A 46 0.98 3.38 -14.37
CA PHE A 46 1.91 3.58 -15.50
C PHE A 46 1.27 4.08 -16.82
N CYS A 47 0.07 4.67 -16.76
CA CYS A 47 -0.58 5.30 -17.91
C CYS A 47 -0.08 6.72 -18.23
N LEU A 48 0.97 7.21 -17.57
CA LEU A 48 1.69 8.42 -17.93
C LEU A 48 3.15 8.12 -18.31
N LYS A 49 3.62 8.67 -19.42
CA LYS A 49 5.03 8.66 -19.83
C LYS A 49 5.44 9.99 -20.46
N VAL A 50 6.68 10.41 -20.27
CA VAL A 50 7.28 11.56 -20.94
C VAL A 50 8.04 11.08 -22.17
N LEU A 51 7.63 11.54 -23.35
CA LEU A 51 8.33 11.23 -24.59
C LEU A 51 9.75 11.84 -24.59
N PRO A 52 10.75 11.16 -25.18
CA PRO A 52 12.12 11.68 -25.30
C PRO A 52 12.18 13.09 -25.92
N LEU A 53 13.31 13.77 -25.78
CA LEU A 53 13.50 15.08 -26.41
C LEU A 53 13.32 14.97 -27.93
N GLY A 54 12.52 15.87 -28.49
CA GLY A 54 12.24 15.91 -29.93
C GLY A 54 12.81 17.17 -30.58
N LYS A 55 12.25 17.58 -31.73
CA LYS A 55 12.60 18.87 -32.38
C LYS A 55 12.24 20.12 -31.57
N LYS A 56 11.47 19.97 -30.47
CA LYS A 56 11.13 21.06 -29.54
C LYS A 56 11.93 20.87 -28.25
N ALA A 57 12.39 21.98 -27.68
CA ALA A 57 13.16 21.98 -26.42
C ALA A 57 12.35 21.53 -25.19
N LYS A 58 11.02 21.49 -25.28
CA LYS A 58 10.11 20.90 -24.29
C LYS A 58 9.61 19.55 -24.76
N GLN A 59 9.61 18.57 -23.86
CA GLN A 59 9.09 17.22 -24.08
C GLN A 59 7.56 17.21 -24.11
N LYS A 60 7.00 16.06 -24.45
CA LYS A 60 5.55 15.82 -24.45
C LYS A 60 5.21 14.82 -23.35
N VAL A 61 4.16 15.09 -22.59
CA VAL A 61 3.58 14.10 -21.67
C VAL A 61 2.49 13.36 -22.43
N VAL A 62 2.52 12.03 -22.41
CA VAL A 62 1.48 11.14 -22.94
C VAL A 62 0.71 10.58 -21.76
N ILE A 63 -0.63 10.62 -21.84
CA ILE A 63 -1.54 10.12 -20.80
C ILE A 63 -2.59 9.23 -21.47
N GLY A 64 -2.85 8.06 -20.88
CA GLY A 64 -4.00 7.22 -21.15
C GLY A 64 -4.97 7.21 -19.95
N ASP A 65 -6.28 7.11 -20.19
CA ASP A 65 -7.29 7.12 -19.12
C ASP A 65 -8.36 6.02 -19.25
N SER A 66 -9.24 5.97 -18.25
CA SER A 66 -10.29 4.96 -18.10
C SER A 66 -11.37 5.01 -19.19
N SER A 67 -11.49 6.10 -19.95
CA SER A 67 -12.34 6.14 -21.15
C SER A 67 -11.74 5.40 -22.36
N GLY A 68 -10.53 4.85 -22.24
CA GLY A 68 -9.81 4.28 -23.38
C GLY A 68 -9.20 5.35 -24.30
N GLN A 69 -9.03 6.57 -23.80
CA GLN A 69 -8.51 7.69 -24.55
C GLN A 69 -7.02 7.91 -24.28
N VAL A 70 -6.26 8.21 -25.33
CA VAL A 70 -4.84 8.56 -25.26
C VAL A 70 -4.64 9.96 -25.80
N GLN A 71 -3.98 10.81 -25.00
CA GLN A 71 -3.66 12.18 -25.36
C GLN A 71 -2.20 12.51 -25.10
N ALA A 72 -1.60 13.32 -25.97
CA ALA A 72 -0.28 13.87 -25.76
C ALA A 72 -0.36 15.39 -25.63
N ILE A 73 0.19 15.94 -24.55
CA ILE A 73 0.24 17.36 -24.26
C ILE A 73 1.68 17.88 -24.26
N SER A 74 1.82 19.18 -24.45
CA SER A 74 3.08 19.92 -24.32
C SER A 74 2.76 21.34 -23.83
N LEU A 75 3.73 22.00 -23.19
CA LEU A 75 3.58 23.41 -22.81
C LEU A 75 4.19 24.33 -23.87
N GLY A 76 3.48 25.42 -24.17
CA GLY A 76 3.99 26.50 -25.01
C GLY A 76 5.03 27.37 -24.29
N LYS A 77 5.36 28.52 -24.88
CA LYS A 77 6.34 29.46 -24.30
C LYS A 77 5.81 30.07 -23.02
N ASN A 78 4.53 30.44 -22.97
CA ASN A 78 3.93 31.10 -21.81
C ASN A 78 3.36 30.10 -20.80
N LEU A 79 3.74 28.82 -20.86
CA LEU A 79 3.09 27.72 -20.13
C LEU A 79 1.59 27.60 -20.48
N GLU A 80 1.20 27.87 -21.74
CA GLU A 80 -0.12 27.47 -22.23
C GLU A 80 -0.14 25.97 -22.56
N LEU A 81 -1.23 25.27 -22.23
CA LEU A 81 -1.38 23.85 -22.52
C LEU A 81 -1.70 23.65 -24.01
N LEU A 82 -0.85 22.90 -24.71
CA LEU A 82 -1.01 22.58 -26.13
C LEU A 82 -1.22 21.09 -26.32
N SER A 83 -2.45 20.70 -26.71
CA SER A 83 -2.74 19.34 -27.16
C SER A 83 -2.00 19.05 -28.47
N SER A 84 -1.19 17.99 -28.49
CA SER A 84 -0.52 17.48 -29.69
C SER A 84 -1.39 16.53 -30.49
N PHE A 85 -2.10 15.64 -29.79
CA PHE A 85 -3.12 14.75 -30.33
C PHE A 85 -3.99 14.22 -29.17
N LYS A 86 -5.20 13.76 -29.49
CA LYS A 86 -6.12 13.09 -28.59
C LYS A 86 -6.91 12.09 -29.45
N MET A 87 -6.82 10.80 -29.13
CA MET A 87 -7.36 9.71 -29.94
C MET A 87 -7.77 8.52 -29.06
N ASN A 88 -8.58 7.62 -29.63
CA ASN A 88 -8.94 6.36 -28.97
C ASN A 88 -8.24 5.22 -29.76
N PRO A 89 -7.51 4.29 -29.12
CA PRO A 89 -6.81 3.19 -29.81
C PRO A 89 -7.73 2.05 -30.30
N SER A 90 -8.94 1.93 -29.73
CA SER A 90 -9.96 0.97 -30.18
C SER A 90 -10.36 1.22 -31.63
N LEU A 91 -10.72 0.15 -32.35
CA LEU A 91 -11.23 0.26 -33.72
C LEU A 91 -12.62 0.93 -33.72
N PRO A 92 -13.00 1.67 -34.79
CA PRO A 92 -14.34 2.22 -34.93
C PRO A 92 -15.41 1.13 -34.79
N GLY A 93 -16.41 1.37 -33.94
CA GLY A 93 -17.49 0.42 -33.65
C GLY A 93 -17.19 -0.60 -32.55
N GLN A 94 -15.95 -0.72 -32.05
CA GLN A 94 -15.65 -1.49 -30.84
C GLN A 94 -15.96 -0.67 -29.59
N ALA A 95 -16.36 -1.35 -28.51
CA ALA A 95 -16.44 -0.74 -27.18
C ALA A 95 -15.06 -0.20 -26.76
N GLN A 96 -15.06 0.95 -26.09
CA GLN A 96 -13.82 1.53 -25.55
C GLN A 96 -13.48 0.78 -24.25
N LYS A 97 -12.30 0.15 -24.21
CA LYS A 97 -11.75 -0.46 -23.00
C LYS A 97 -10.80 0.56 -22.34
N PRO A 98 -10.74 0.63 -20.99
CA PRO A 98 -9.78 1.47 -20.28
C PRO A 98 -8.34 1.29 -20.79
N ILE A 99 -7.53 2.36 -20.75
CA ILE A 99 -6.08 2.19 -20.91
C ILE A 99 -5.52 1.62 -19.62
N THR A 100 -4.81 0.49 -19.72
CA THR A 100 -4.27 -0.23 -18.56
C THR A 100 -2.79 0.02 -18.34
N TYR A 101 -2.01 0.26 -19.42
CA TYR A 101 -0.59 0.54 -19.34
C TYR A 101 -0.11 1.33 -20.58
N ILE A 102 0.93 2.15 -20.42
CA ILE A 102 1.65 2.78 -21.54
C ILE A 102 3.15 2.49 -21.37
N ASP A 103 3.86 2.18 -22.45
CA ASP A 103 5.33 2.15 -22.45
C ASP A 103 5.93 2.75 -23.74
N LEU A 104 7.23 3.06 -23.71
CA LEU A 104 7.92 3.77 -24.79
C LEU A 104 9.12 2.99 -25.33
N SER A 105 9.19 2.85 -26.65
CA SER A 105 10.39 2.43 -27.38
C SER A 105 10.88 3.60 -28.22
N GLY A 106 11.77 4.41 -27.62
CA GLY A 106 12.19 5.70 -28.17
C GLY A 106 11.01 6.63 -28.46
N ASP A 107 10.81 6.96 -29.74
CA ASP A 107 9.74 7.86 -30.22
C ASP A 107 8.39 7.16 -30.46
N LYS A 108 8.30 5.87 -30.17
CA LYS A 108 7.10 5.04 -30.33
C LYS A 108 6.42 4.83 -28.98
N ILE A 109 5.12 5.06 -28.96
CA ILE A 109 4.24 4.84 -27.81
C ILE A 109 3.56 3.49 -28.02
N PHE A 110 3.63 2.59 -27.04
CA PHE A 110 2.86 1.37 -27.00
C PHE A 110 1.81 1.49 -25.89
N VAL A 111 0.58 1.13 -26.18
CA VAL A 111 -0.57 1.32 -25.30
C VAL A 111 -1.32 0.00 -25.15
N ALA A 112 -1.48 -0.46 -23.91
CA ALA A 112 -2.30 -1.63 -23.58
C ALA A 112 -3.74 -1.20 -23.25
N SER A 113 -4.71 -1.92 -23.79
CA SER A 113 -6.15 -1.68 -23.58
C SER A 113 -6.90 -3.01 -23.72
N GLY A 114 -7.23 -3.63 -22.57
CA GLY A 114 -7.67 -5.01 -22.51
C GLY A 114 -6.60 -5.98 -23.02
N GLU A 115 -6.98 -6.91 -23.89
CA GLU A 115 -6.06 -7.86 -24.54
C GLU A 115 -5.24 -7.30 -25.72
N VAL A 116 -5.34 -5.98 -26.00
CA VAL A 116 -4.78 -5.37 -27.22
C VAL A 116 -3.66 -4.40 -26.89
N ILE A 117 -2.53 -4.54 -27.60
CA ILE A 117 -1.44 -3.57 -27.67
C ILE A 117 -1.57 -2.75 -28.95
N SER A 118 -1.60 -1.42 -28.84
CA SER A 118 -1.62 -0.49 -29.97
C SER A 118 -0.37 0.38 -30.00
N GLY A 119 0.35 0.38 -31.12
CA GLY A 119 1.53 1.22 -31.35
C GLY A 119 1.18 2.53 -32.04
N ILE A 120 1.52 3.66 -31.40
CA ILE A 120 1.19 5.03 -31.82
C ILE A 120 2.50 5.84 -31.96
N THR A 121 2.59 6.67 -33.00
CA THR A 121 3.72 7.60 -33.18
C THR A 121 3.61 8.85 -32.30
N ARG A 122 4.72 9.58 -32.05
CA ARG A 122 4.76 10.94 -31.45
C ARG A 122 3.74 11.97 -32.00
N LYS A 123 3.14 11.70 -33.17
CA LYS A 123 2.12 12.53 -33.85
C LYS A 123 0.67 12.01 -33.72
N GLY A 124 0.43 10.87 -33.04
CA GLY A 124 -0.92 10.29 -32.92
C GLY A 124 -1.36 9.42 -34.10
N LYS A 125 -0.46 9.07 -35.03
CA LYS A 125 -0.76 8.07 -36.08
C LYS A 125 -0.43 6.67 -35.56
N GLY A 126 -1.40 5.76 -35.57
CA GLY A 126 -1.20 4.33 -35.32
C GLY A 126 -0.35 3.66 -36.39
N PHE A 127 0.47 2.69 -36.00
CA PHE A 127 1.39 1.97 -36.90
C PHE A 127 1.55 0.47 -36.60
N PHE A 128 1.07 0.00 -35.45
CA PHE A 128 1.17 -1.38 -34.99
C PHE A 128 -0.07 -1.74 -34.16
N ARG A 129 -0.50 -3.00 -34.22
CA ARG A 129 -1.53 -3.57 -33.35
C ARG A 129 -1.21 -5.05 -33.16
N LEU A 130 -1.31 -5.51 -31.92
CA LEU A 130 -1.19 -6.90 -31.50
C LEU A 130 -2.33 -7.22 -30.55
N GLU A 131 -2.88 -8.42 -30.65
CA GLU A 131 -3.96 -8.93 -29.81
C GLU A 131 -3.48 -10.25 -29.23
N THR A 132 -3.48 -10.37 -27.90
CA THR A 132 -2.85 -11.52 -27.22
C THR A 132 -3.68 -12.79 -27.29
N ASN A 133 -4.98 -12.68 -27.61
CA ASN A 133 -5.97 -13.77 -27.61
C ASN A 133 -6.08 -14.52 -26.26
N LEU A 134 -5.64 -13.91 -25.16
CA LEU A 134 -5.83 -14.41 -23.80
C LEU A 134 -7.23 -14.02 -23.29
N SER A 135 -7.70 -14.66 -22.21
CA SER A 135 -8.89 -14.22 -21.49
C SER A 135 -8.62 -13.10 -20.47
N GLU A 136 -7.35 -12.80 -20.22
CA GLU A 136 -6.89 -11.82 -19.22
C GLU A 136 -6.55 -10.49 -19.88
N ASN A 137 -6.97 -9.38 -19.26
CA ASN A 137 -6.54 -8.04 -19.67
C ASN A 137 -5.05 -7.84 -19.35
N ILE A 138 -4.32 -7.14 -20.22
CA ILE A 138 -2.92 -6.76 -19.96
C ILE A 138 -2.88 -5.74 -18.81
N THR A 139 -2.13 -6.04 -17.75
CA THR A 139 -2.00 -5.21 -16.54
C THR A 139 -0.64 -4.50 -16.46
N SER A 140 0.44 -5.13 -16.96
CA SER A 140 1.78 -4.55 -17.07
C SER A 140 2.43 -4.94 -18.40
N MET A 141 3.34 -4.10 -18.89
CA MET A 141 4.00 -4.25 -20.19
C MET A 141 5.40 -3.64 -20.18
N CYS A 142 6.34 -4.27 -20.87
CA CYS A 142 7.67 -3.72 -21.11
C CYS A 142 8.07 -3.91 -22.58
N VAL A 143 8.65 -2.87 -23.21
CA VAL A 143 8.94 -2.88 -24.66
C VAL A 143 10.42 -2.60 -24.96
N HIS A 144 11.14 -3.63 -25.41
CA HIS A 144 12.47 -3.50 -26.03
C HIS A 144 12.46 -4.08 -27.44
N THR A 145 11.95 -3.28 -28.39
CA THR A 145 11.76 -3.63 -29.81
C THR A 145 12.99 -4.34 -30.39
N PRO A 146 12.84 -5.52 -31.04
CA PRO A 146 11.60 -6.15 -31.52
C PRO A 146 10.75 -6.91 -30.49
N HIS A 147 11.19 -6.98 -29.23
CA HIS A 147 10.54 -7.74 -28.17
C HIS A 147 9.51 -6.91 -27.39
N ILE A 148 8.41 -7.56 -26.98
CA ILE A 148 7.39 -7.00 -26.10
C ILE A 148 7.03 -8.06 -25.05
N TRP A 149 7.16 -7.73 -23.77
CA TRP A 149 6.65 -8.56 -22.67
C TRP A 149 5.34 -7.97 -22.14
N THR A 150 4.38 -8.82 -21.81
CA THR A 150 3.11 -8.45 -21.19
C THR A 150 2.77 -9.39 -20.06
N ALA A 151 2.31 -8.82 -18.93
CA ALA A 151 1.67 -9.56 -17.85
C ALA A 151 0.15 -9.31 -17.86
N GLY A 152 -0.62 -10.38 -17.67
CA GLY A 152 -2.05 -10.39 -17.40
C GLY A 152 -2.32 -10.35 -15.89
N GLU A 153 -3.26 -11.18 -15.42
CA GLU A 153 -3.47 -11.41 -14.00
C GLU A 153 -2.57 -12.56 -13.49
N TYR A 154 -2.44 -13.65 -14.25
CA TYR A 154 -1.56 -14.79 -13.94
C TYR A 154 -0.55 -15.10 -15.06
N VAL A 155 -0.79 -14.63 -16.28
CA VAL A 155 0.00 -14.99 -17.46
C VAL A 155 1.11 -13.96 -17.75
N LEU A 156 2.30 -14.43 -18.07
CA LEU A 156 3.38 -13.67 -18.72
C LEU A 156 3.58 -14.20 -20.15
N ASN A 157 3.50 -13.30 -21.13
CA ASN A 157 3.88 -13.59 -22.52
C ASN A 157 5.08 -12.73 -22.95
N MET A 158 5.96 -13.30 -23.77
CA MET A 158 6.92 -12.55 -24.60
C MET A 158 6.58 -12.73 -26.08
N PHE A 159 6.47 -11.60 -26.79
CA PHE A 159 6.31 -11.54 -28.23
C PHE A 159 7.61 -11.04 -28.89
N GLU A 160 8.01 -11.69 -29.97
CA GLU A 160 9.09 -11.27 -30.87
C GLU A 160 8.51 -11.00 -32.25
N GLU A 161 8.71 -9.79 -32.79
CA GLU A 161 8.11 -9.33 -34.06
C GLU A 161 6.56 -9.46 -34.12
N GLY A 162 5.89 -9.48 -32.96
CA GLY A 162 4.45 -9.67 -32.86
C GLY A 162 3.96 -11.13 -32.92
N ARG A 163 4.86 -12.11 -32.86
CA ARG A 163 4.55 -13.53 -32.65
C ARG A 163 4.90 -13.93 -31.22
N GLU A 164 4.06 -14.74 -30.58
CA GLU A 164 4.36 -15.28 -29.26
C GLU A 164 5.55 -16.23 -29.36
N ALA A 165 6.55 -16.03 -28.49
CA ALA A 165 7.76 -16.83 -28.42
C ALA A 165 7.88 -17.57 -27.08
N HIS A 166 7.49 -16.93 -25.97
CA HIS A 166 7.52 -17.51 -24.63
C HIS A 166 6.24 -17.21 -23.84
N PHE A 167 5.88 -18.16 -22.97
CA PHE A 167 4.67 -18.15 -22.14
C PHE A 167 5.00 -18.72 -20.76
N TYR A 168 4.55 -18.07 -19.70
CA TYR A 168 4.66 -18.56 -18.33
C TYR A 168 3.38 -18.27 -17.54
N MET A 169 2.92 -19.20 -16.71
CA MET A 169 1.78 -19.02 -15.82
C MET A 169 2.26 -18.96 -14.37
N SER A 170 2.12 -17.77 -13.77
CA SER A 170 2.43 -17.51 -12.36
C SER A 170 1.50 -18.30 -11.42
N PRO A 171 2.00 -18.77 -10.26
CA PRO A 171 1.16 -19.40 -9.23
C PRO A 171 0.10 -18.44 -8.67
N ASP A 172 0.48 -17.17 -8.46
CA ASP A 172 -0.38 -16.12 -7.90
C ASP A 172 -0.33 -14.87 -8.78
N LYS A 173 -1.14 -13.85 -8.45
CA LYS A 173 -1.39 -12.71 -9.31
C LYS A 173 -0.12 -11.89 -9.55
N VAL A 174 0.15 -11.53 -10.80
CA VAL A 174 1.22 -10.61 -11.17
C VAL A 174 0.69 -9.18 -11.03
N ASN A 175 1.31 -8.39 -10.16
CA ASN A 175 0.99 -6.97 -10.03
C ASN A 175 1.80 -6.11 -11.01
N ASP A 176 3.08 -6.45 -11.26
CA ASP A 176 3.98 -5.65 -12.10
C ASP A 176 5.11 -6.50 -12.71
N LEU A 177 5.78 -5.94 -13.72
CA LEU A 177 6.80 -6.60 -14.55
C LEU A 177 7.91 -5.61 -14.92
N CYS A 178 9.17 -6.01 -14.74
CA CYS A 178 10.30 -5.40 -15.44
C CYS A 178 11.20 -6.49 -16.05
N VAL A 179 12.05 -6.14 -17.01
CA VAL A 179 12.98 -7.10 -17.64
C VAL A 179 14.41 -6.62 -17.56
N GLU A 180 15.35 -7.55 -17.37
CA GLU A 180 16.79 -7.24 -17.28
C GLU A 180 17.65 -8.49 -17.52
N HIS A 181 18.91 -8.30 -17.89
CA HIS A 181 19.91 -9.34 -18.00
C HIS A 181 20.34 -9.83 -16.60
N ILE A 182 19.73 -10.91 -16.09
CA ILE A 182 20.11 -11.56 -14.82
C ILE A 182 21.01 -12.77 -15.08
N SER A 183 20.60 -13.67 -15.96
CA SER A 183 21.25 -14.97 -16.17
C SER A 183 22.48 -14.90 -17.06
N ASN A 184 22.49 -13.97 -18.02
CA ASN A 184 23.58 -13.72 -18.94
C ASN A 184 23.38 -12.36 -19.64
N ASP A 185 24.45 -11.79 -20.20
CA ASP A 185 24.45 -10.46 -20.82
C ASP A 185 23.79 -10.40 -22.22
N LYS A 186 23.06 -11.44 -22.65
CA LYS A 186 22.49 -11.57 -24.01
C LYS A 186 20.97 -11.70 -24.03
N THR A 187 20.39 -12.42 -23.07
CA THR A 187 18.93 -12.63 -22.97
C THR A 187 18.35 -11.79 -21.85
N PHE A 188 17.17 -11.21 -22.08
CA PHE A 188 16.40 -10.56 -21.03
C PHE A 188 15.64 -11.63 -20.23
N ASP A 189 15.77 -11.59 -18.91
CA ASP A 189 14.91 -12.34 -18.01
C ASP A 189 13.79 -11.42 -17.50
N SER A 190 12.60 -11.99 -17.28
CA SER A 190 11.46 -11.25 -16.73
C SER A 190 11.46 -11.33 -15.20
N ILE A 191 11.21 -10.22 -14.53
CA ILE A 191 11.05 -10.13 -13.08
C ILE A 191 9.60 -9.77 -12.79
N LEU A 192 8.86 -10.70 -12.19
CA LEU A 192 7.46 -10.55 -11.83
C LEU A 192 7.32 -10.17 -10.37
N ALA A 193 6.59 -9.08 -10.10
CA ALA A 193 6.16 -8.70 -8.76
C ALA A 193 4.83 -9.41 -8.46
N CYS A 194 4.84 -10.45 -7.63
CA CYS A 194 3.68 -11.29 -7.38
C CYS A 194 2.99 -10.99 -6.04
N ASN A 195 1.69 -11.26 -6.02
CA ASN A 195 0.80 -10.91 -4.91
C ASN A 195 0.94 -11.84 -3.69
N ASP A 196 1.48 -13.04 -3.87
CA ASP A 196 1.79 -14.03 -2.82
C ASP A 196 3.09 -13.75 -2.03
N ARG A 197 3.62 -12.53 -2.14
CA ARG A 197 4.86 -12.03 -1.50
C ARG A 197 6.16 -12.59 -2.10
N MET A 198 6.17 -12.83 -3.40
CA MET A 198 7.35 -13.31 -4.13
C MET A 198 7.73 -12.37 -5.28
N LEU A 199 9.03 -12.17 -5.50
CA LEU A 199 9.57 -11.76 -6.80
C LEU A 199 9.99 -13.02 -7.56
N ARG A 200 9.51 -13.19 -8.79
CA ARG A 200 9.85 -14.36 -9.63
C ARG A 200 10.71 -13.94 -10.81
N VAL A 201 11.88 -14.56 -10.95
CA VAL A 201 12.71 -14.43 -12.15
C VAL A 201 12.30 -15.54 -13.12
N VAL A 202 11.78 -15.17 -14.28
CA VAL A 202 11.35 -16.10 -15.34
C VAL A 202 12.30 -15.95 -16.53
N LYS A 203 12.87 -17.08 -16.96
CA LYS A 203 13.82 -17.18 -18.06
C LYS A 203 13.09 -17.83 -19.22
N ASN A 204 12.79 -17.07 -20.27
CA ASN A 204 11.91 -17.53 -21.36
C ASN A 204 10.54 -17.99 -20.82
N SER A 205 10.26 -19.30 -20.84
CA SER A 205 9.03 -19.92 -20.30
C SER A 205 9.23 -20.58 -18.92
N ASP A 206 10.46 -20.64 -18.41
CA ASP A 206 10.83 -21.42 -17.23
C ASP A 206 11.07 -20.54 -15.99
N LEU A 207 10.69 -21.04 -14.82
CA LEU A 207 10.95 -20.35 -13.54
C LEU A 207 12.44 -20.47 -13.20
N GLY A 208 13.13 -19.34 -13.21
CA GLY A 208 14.56 -19.21 -12.92
C GLY A 208 14.92 -19.02 -11.46
N GLY A 209 13.97 -18.56 -10.63
CA GLY A 209 14.13 -18.39 -9.19
C GLY A 209 12.97 -17.61 -8.55
N GLU A 210 12.74 -17.86 -7.26
CA GLU A 210 11.76 -17.13 -6.45
C GLU A 210 12.45 -16.49 -5.24
N HIS A 211 12.09 -15.24 -4.95
CA HIS A 211 12.70 -14.45 -3.89
C HIS A 211 11.61 -13.83 -3.02
N ALA A 212 11.57 -14.23 -1.75
CA ALA A 212 10.49 -13.84 -0.84
C ALA A 212 10.67 -12.39 -0.34
N VAL A 213 9.55 -11.67 -0.23
CA VAL A 213 9.48 -10.27 0.24
C VAL A 213 8.48 -10.13 1.38
N GLU A 214 8.40 -8.93 1.97
CA GLU A 214 7.69 -8.66 3.21
C GLU A 214 6.17 -8.75 3.06
N ALA A 215 5.62 -8.25 1.95
CA ALA A 215 4.19 -8.33 1.61
C ALA A 215 4.00 -8.41 0.08
N SER A 216 2.74 -8.34 -0.40
CA SER A 216 2.43 -8.38 -1.84
C SER A 216 3.28 -7.36 -2.59
N ALA A 217 4.11 -7.84 -3.54
CA ALA A 217 4.97 -6.98 -4.33
C ALA A 217 4.11 -6.27 -5.38
N LYS A 218 3.92 -4.96 -5.25
CA LYS A 218 3.00 -4.17 -6.09
C LYS A 218 3.68 -3.55 -7.29
N THR A 219 4.96 -3.22 -7.19
CA THR A 219 5.73 -2.62 -8.30
C THR A 219 7.21 -2.98 -8.23
N VAL A 220 7.87 -3.01 -9.38
CA VAL A 220 9.29 -3.35 -9.51
C VAL A 220 9.98 -2.47 -10.55
N THR A 221 11.23 -2.08 -10.31
CA THR A 221 12.04 -1.33 -11.27
C THR A 221 13.51 -1.72 -11.19
N ILE A 222 14.25 -1.48 -12.26
CA ILE A 222 15.71 -1.65 -12.28
C ILE A 222 16.38 -0.35 -11.84
N TYR A 223 17.27 -0.47 -10.86
CA TYR A 223 18.21 0.55 -10.46
C TYR A 223 19.62 0.17 -10.93
N SER A 224 20.38 1.12 -11.45
CA SER A 224 21.77 0.90 -11.89
C SER A 224 22.61 2.14 -11.65
N THR A 225 23.88 1.96 -11.32
CA THR A 225 24.83 3.08 -11.17
C THR A 225 25.79 3.11 -12.34
N LYS A 226 26.04 4.31 -12.90
CA LYS A 226 27.06 4.50 -13.95
C LYS A 226 28.48 4.25 -13.42
N ARG A 227 28.67 4.28 -12.08
CA ARG A 227 29.95 4.18 -11.40
C ARG A 227 30.46 2.73 -11.32
N ASP A 228 29.59 1.78 -10.98
CA ASP A 228 30.02 0.43 -10.59
C ASP A 228 29.52 -0.69 -11.52
N SER A 229 28.79 -0.34 -12.60
CA SER A 229 28.08 -1.23 -13.54
C SER A 229 27.09 -2.24 -12.93
N THR A 230 26.99 -2.31 -11.59
CA THR A 230 26.02 -3.13 -10.87
C THR A 230 24.58 -2.67 -11.09
N LYS A 231 23.68 -3.64 -11.11
CA LYS A 231 22.23 -3.45 -11.19
C LYS A 231 21.57 -4.06 -9.97
N ASP A 232 20.63 -3.33 -9.38
CA ASP A 232 19.80 -3.77 -8.27
C ASP A 232 18.32 -3.70 -8.72
N VAL A 233 17.54 -4.74 -8.42
CA VAL A 233 16.08 -4.78 -8.58
C VAL A 233 15.46 -4.12 -7.35
N ILE A 234 14.75 -3.02 -7.53
CA ILE A 234 14.03 -2.30 -6.47
C ILE A 234 12.56 -2.69 -6.53
N TYR A 235 11.96 -3.02 -5.39
CA TYR A 235 10.55 -3.39 -5.29
C TYR A 235 9.81 -2.53 -4.25
N GLY A 236 8.51 -2.36 -4.48
CA GLY A 236 7.58 -1.71 -3.57
C GLY A 236 6.41 -2.64 -3.23
N THR A 237 6.00 -2.68 -1.97
CA THR A 237 4.95 -3.57 -1.47
C THR A 237 3.66 -2.84 -1.08
N GLU A 238 2.57 -3.60 -0.95
CA GLU A 238 1.25 -3.07 -0.59
C GLU A 238 1.14 -2.44 0.80
N ASN A 239 1.99 -2.83 1.75
CA ASN A 239 2.04 -2.27 3.11
C ASN A 239 3.17 -1.22 3.26
N GLY A 240 3.85 -0.85 2.17
CA GLY A 240 4.74 0.30 2.14
C GLY A 240 6.23 0.01 2.34
N TYR A 241 6.66 -1.26 2.40
CA TYR A 241 8.09 -1.60 2.31
C TYR A 241 8.63 -1.29 0.91
N LEU A 242 9.75 -0.58 0.89
CA LEU A 242 10.67 -0.43 -0.23
C LEU A 242 11.84 -1.41 0.00
N GLY A 243 12.30 -2.14 -1.01
CA GLY A 243 13.43 -3.05 -0.85
C GLY A 243 14.26 -3.23 -2.10
N ALA A 244 15.42 -3.86 -1.96
CA ALA A 244 16.35 -4.10 -3.05
C ALA A 244 16.97 -5.50 -3.04
N PHE A 245 17.09 -6.08 -4.24
CA PHE A 245 17.93 -7.24 -4.50
C PHE A 245 19.02 -6.88 -5.50
N ARG A 246 20.26 -7.29 -5.25
CA ARG A 246 21.37 -7.19 -6.21
C ARG A 246 21.23 -8.25 -7.29
N ILE A 247 21.38 -7.85 -8.56
CA ILE A 247 21.55 -8.80 -9.66
C ILE A 247 22.98 -9.35 -9.59
N THR A 248 23.11 -10.67 -9.57
CA THR A 248 24.38 -11.40 -9.63
C THR A 248 24.30 -12.53 -10.64
N GLN A 249 25.45 -13.09 -11.04
CA GLN A 249 25.50 -14.29 -11.89
C GLN A 249 24.80 -15.52 -11.27
N GLN A 250 24.55 -15.51 -9.96
CA GLN A 250 23.86 -16.58 -9.22
C GLN A 250 22.35 -16.30 -9.03
N GLY A 251 21.84 -15.18 -9.57
CA GLY A 251 20.47 -14.70 -9.36
C GLY A 251 20.39 -13.47 -8.45
N LEU A 252 19.23 -13.26 -7.82
CA LEU A 252 18.97 -12.10 -6.98
C LEU A 252 19.40 -12.31 -5.53
N VAL A 253 20.21 -11.40 -4.98
CA VAL A 253 20.69 -11.43 -3.58
C VAL A 253 20.11 -10.23 -2.82
N LYS A 254 19.36 -10.48 -1.74
CA LYS A 254 18.71 -9.41 -0.96
C LYS A 254 19.75 -8.46 -0.35
N LYS A 255 19.55 -7.15 -0.51
CA LYS A 255 20.40 -6.11 0.09
C LYS A 255 19.77 -5.52 1.36
N TRP A 256 18.54 -5.04 1.25
CA TRP A 256 17.80 -4.36 2.31
C TRP A 256 16.31 -4.36 2.01
N ALA A 257 15.51 -4.15 3.06
CA ALA A 257 14.08 -3.88 2.99
C ALA A 257 13.73 -2.91 4.13
N LYS A 258 13.09 -1.79 3.80
CA LYS A 258 12.83 -0.68 4.71
C LYS A 258 11.38 -0.23 4.61
N GLN A 259 10.77 0.09 5.75
CA GLN A 259 9.45 0.69 5.85
C GLN A 259 9.56 1.94 6.70
N GLU A 260 9.01 3.06 6.24
CA GLU A 260 9.03 4.32 7.00
C GLU A 260 7.94 4.28 8.08
N ALA A 261 8.33 4.39 9.35
CA ALA A 261 7.43 4.19 10.50
C ALA A 261 6.18 5.11 10.50
N ASN A 262 6.28 6.28 9.85
CA ASN A 262 5.21 7.26 9.78
C ASN A 262 4.40 7.22 8.46
N ASN A 263 4.77 6.36 7.48
CA ASN A 263 4.13 6.36 6.16
C ASN A 263 3.84 4.96 5.59
N MET A 264 2.88 4.28 6.22
CA MET A 264 2.43 2.92 5.88
C MET A 264 1.61 2.81 4.57
N GLY A 265 1.61 3.85 3.74
CA GLY A 265 0.95 3.84 2.43
C GLY A 265 1.61 2.81 1.50
N GLY A 266 0.80 2.04 0.77
CA GLY A 266 1.29 1.04 -0.18
C GLY A 266 2.03 1.71 -1.33
N ILE A 267 3.19 1.17 -1.72
CA ILE A 267 3.98 1.73 -2.82
C ILE A 267 3.34 1.29 -4.14
N ASN A 268 2.77 2.26 -4.86
CA ASN A 268 1.96 2.00 -6.04
C ASN A 268 2.76 2.11 -7.35
N VAL A 269 3.80 2.96 -7.35
CA VAL A 269 4.72 3.20 -8.48
C VAL A 269 6.11 3.57 -7.94
N ILE A 270 7.16 3.03 -8.57
CA ILE A 270 8.56 3.45 -8.36
C ILE A 270 9.17 3.83 -9.72
N LYS A 271 10.01 4.86 -9.73
CA LYS A 271 10.85 5.23 -10.88
C LYS A 271 12.27 5.55 -10.42
N ALA A 272 13.26 4.81 -10.91
CA ALA A 272 14.66 5.19 -10.80
C ALA A 272 15.02 6.20 -11.91
N MET A 273 15.67 7.30 -11.56
CA MET A 273 16.08 8.36 -12.50
C MET A 273 17.22 9.21 -11.93
N ASP A 274 18.27 9.49 -12.71
CA ASP A 274 19.31 10.49 -12.42
C ASP A 274 18.82 11.86 -12.93
N PHE A 275 17.90 12.49 -12.19
CA PHE A 275 17.27 13.77 -12.61
C PHE A 275 18.08 14.99 -12.14
N THR A 276 18.93 14.81 -11.13
CA THR A 276 19.93 15.81 -10.68
C THR A 276 21.12 15.93 -11.64
N LYS A 277 21.43 14.86 -12.41
CA LYS A 277 22.53 14.74 -13.36
C LYS A 277 23.91 14.62 -12.70
N ASP A 278 23.96 14.05 -11.51
CA ASP A 278 25.21 13.78 -10.76
C ASP A 278 25.80 12.37 -11.01
N GLY A 279 25.08 11.54 -11.79
CA GLY A 279 25.48 10.18 -12.17
C GLY A 279 25.05 9.07 -11.20
N VAL A 280 24.38 9.42 -10.10
CA VAL A 280 23.61 8.52 -9.23
C VAL A 280 22.14 8.66 -9.61
N MET A 281 21.35 7.59 -9.50
CA MET A 281 19.91 7.71 -9.68
C MET A 281 19.23 8.01 -8.35
N GLU A 282 18.26 8.91 -8.36
CA GLU A 282 17.27 9.02 -7.30
C GLU A 282 16.17 7.96 -7.47
N LEU A 283 15.52 7.58 -6.38
CA LEU A 283 14.28 6.79 -6.38
C LEU A 283 13.10 7.70 -6.13
N LEU A 284 12.22 7.82 -7.11
CA LEU A 284 10.93 8.48 -7.00
C LEU A 284 9.88 7.44 -6.64
N VAL A 285 9.18 7.63 -5.53
CA VAL A 285 8.22 6.67 -4.96
C VAL A 285 6.86 7.34 -4.83
N GLY A 286 5.82 6.71 -5.37
CA GLY A 286 4.44 7.19 -5.29
C GLY A 286 3.56 6.20 -4.52
N ARG A 287 2.92 6.67 -3.45
CA ARG A 287 2.08 5.85 -2.56
C ARG A 287 0.58 5.95 -2.85
N ASP A 288 -0.17 4.95 -2.40
CA ASP A 288 -1.64 4.86 -2.47
C ASP A 288 -2.39 5.81 -1.52
N ASN A 289 -1.68 6.43 -0.58
CA ASN A 289 -2.18 7.48 0.32
C ASN A 289 -1.80 8.90 -0.15
N GLY A 290 -1.23 9.02 -1.35
CA GLY A 290 -0.95 10.28 -2.04
C GLY A 290 0.39 10.93 -1.71
N PHE A 291 1.26 10.30 -0.93
CA PHE A 291 2.63 10.78 -0.76
C PHE A 291 3.48 10.51 -2.01
N LEU A 292 4.05 11.57 -2.56
CA LEU A 292 5.22 11.54 -3.45
C LEU A 292 6.47 11.68 -2.57
N GLU A 293 7.37 10.72 -2.67
CA GLU A 293 8.64 10.67 -1.95
C GLU A 293 9.81 10.61 -2.94
N ILE A 294 10.94 11.21 -2.56
CA ILE A 294 12.20 11.14 -3.30
C ILE A 294 13.27 10.65 -2.33
N PHE A 295 14.02 9.64 -2.75
CA PHE A 295 15.16 9.13 -2.01
C PHE A 295 16.46 9.23 -2.83
N ASN A 296 17.59 9.45 -2.15
CA ASN A 296 18.93 9.28 -2.74
C ASN A 296 19.69 8.12 -2.08
N PHE A 297 20.81 7.76 -2.70
CA PHE A 297 21.85 6.96 -2.07
C PHE A 297 23.08 7.86 -1.88
N ASP A 298 23.52 8.05 -0.64
CA ASP A 298 24.66 8.93 -0.31
C ASP A 298 26.04 8.32 -0.65
N GLY A 299 26.06 7.12 -1.22
CA GLY A 299 27.28 6.38 -1.61
C GLY A 299 28.01 5.70 -0.45
N THR A 300 27.67 6.04 0.79
CA THR A 300 28.17 5.39 2.01
C THR A 300 27.19 4.35 2.55
N ASN A 301 25.89 4.62 2.46
CA ASN A 301 24.83 3.75 2.92
C ASN A 301 24.47 2.72 1.83
N LEU A 302 24.17 1.51 2.28
CA LEU A 302 23.57 0.47 1.43
C LEU A 302 22.09 0.77 1.12
N GLU A 303 21.44 1.58 1.96
CA GLU A 303 20.02 1.91 1.99
C GLU A 303 19.73 3.34 1.49
N PRO A 304 18.51 3.61 1.00
CA PRO A 304 18.10 4.92 0.52
C PRO A 304 17.67 5.87 1.66
N ASN A 305 18.08 7.14 1.55
CA ASN A 305 17.71 8.22 2.45
C ASN A 305 16.58 9.06 1.83
N LEU A 306 15.51 9.34 2.58
CA LEU A 306 14.42 10.23 2.16
C LEU A 306 14.91 11.69 2.14
N ILE A 307 14.80 12.36 0.98
CA ILE A 307 15.26 13.76 0.80
C ILE A 307 14.13 14.76 0.53
N TYR A 308 12.95 14.28 0.09
CA TYR A 308 11.77 15.11 -0.11
C TYR A 308 10.50 14.27 0.01
N GLN A 309 9.44 14.87 0.56
CA GLN A 309 8.10 14.29 0.57
C GLN A 309 7.03 15.37 0.43
N THR A 310 5.91 15.04 -0.23
CA THR A 310 4.71 15.88 -0.29
C THR A 310 3.47 15.02 -0.47
N ASN A 311 2.34 15.42 0.12
CA ASN A 311 1.07 14.70 -0.01
C ASN A 311 0.14 15.40 -1.02
N LEU A 312 -0.44 14.61 -1.91
CA LEU A 312 -1.36 15.03 -2.97
C LEU A 312 -2.84 14.74 -2.69
N GLY A 313 -3.14 13.95 -1.64
CA GLY A 313 -4.48 13.60 -1.18
C GLY A 313 -5.20 12.48 -1.95
N GLU A 314 -4.54 11.88 -2.95
CA GLU A 314 -5.08 10.84 -3.84
C GLU A 314 -3.97 9.89 -4.26
N ALA A 315 -4.27 8.61 -4.50
CA ALA A 315 -3.28 7.60 -4.87
C ALA A 315 -2.49 8.01 -6.13
N LEU A 316 -1.16 7.90 -6.07
CA LEU A 316 -0.28 8.15 -7.20
C LEU A 316 -0.25 6.96 -8.15
N THR A 317 -0.52 7.17 -9.43
CA THR A 317 -0.66 6.09 -10.43
C THR A 317 0.53 6.02 -11.38
N SER A 318 1.25 7.11 -11.63
CA SER A 318 2.46 7.11 -12.46
C SER A 318 3.43 8.19 -12.02
N ILE A 319 4.73 7.96 -12.26
CA ILE A 319 5.81 8.93 -12.12
C ILE A 319 6.75 8.80 -13.32
N ASP A 320 7.16 9.93 -13.89
CA ASP A 320 8.23 10.01 -14.90
C ASP A 320 8.92 11.39 -14.82
N THR A 321 9.99 11.64 -15.58
CA THR A 321 10.66 12.97 -15.58
C THR A 321 10.88 13.54 -16.98
N GLY A 322 11.12 14.86 -17.04
CA GLY A 322 11.65 15.51 -18.24
C GLY A 322 11.52 17.03 -18.25
N LEU A 323 11.84 17.63 -19.40
CA LEU A 323 11.79 19.08 -19.63
C LEU A 323 10.37 19.53 -20.03
N ILE A 324 9.52 19.92 -19.07
CA ILE A 324 8.09 20.19 -19.31
C ILE A 324 7.75 21.67 -19.30
N THR A 325 7.94 22.34 -18.17
CA THR A 325 7.69 23.78 -17.98
C THR A 325 8.90 24.60 -18.38
N ASN A 326 10.11 24.09 -18.14
CA ASN A 326 11.38 24.71 -18.49
C ASN A 326 12.17 23.86 -19.52
N THR A 327 13.39 24.26 -19.86
CA THR A 327 14.26 23.58 -20.86
C THR A 327 15.69 23.36 -20.36
N ALA A 328 15.96 23.55 -19.07
CA ALA A 328 17.28 23.53 -18.45
C ALA A 328 17.43 22.39 -17.42
N LYS A 329 16.43 22.22 -16.55
CA LYS A 329 16.38 21.15 -15.54
C LYS A 329 15.18 20.24 -15.78
N GLU A 330 15.37 18.96 -15.53
CA GLU A 330 14.30 17.97 -15.57
C GLU A 330 13.40 18.12 -14.34
N GLU A 331 12.12 17.83 -14.57
CA GLU A 331 11.02 18.03 -13.63
C GLU A 331 10.28 16.71 -13.47
N ILE A 332 9.73 16.47 -12.28
CA ILE A 332 9.02 15.24 -11.97
C ILE A 332 7.56 15.42 -12.40
N VAL A 333 7.04 14.50 -13.21
CA VAL A 333 5.64 14.49 -13.66
C VAL A 333 4.93 13.31 -13.03
N VAL A 334 3.77 13.57 -12.44
CA VAL A 334 2.97 12.54 -11.77
C VAL A 334 1.51 12.57 -12.22
N SER A 335 0.85 11.42 -12.17
CA SER A 335 -0.61 11.29 -12.27
C SER A 335 -1.21 10.77 -10.97
N THR A 336 -2.38 11.28 -10.57
CA THR A 336 -3.20 10.72 -9.48
C THR A 336 -4.34 9.87 -10.01
N TYR A 337 -4.95 9.05 -9.16
CA TYR A 337 -6.07 8.17 -9.50
C TYR A 337 -7.25 8.92 -10.16
N SER A 338 -7.60 10.13 -9.70
CA SER A 338 -8.65 10.97 -10.31
C SER A 338 -8.28 11.60 -11.67
N GLY A 339 -7.08 11.33 -12.19
CA GLY A 339 -6.61 11.84 -13.48
C GLY A 339 -5.97 13.22 -13.43
N LYS A 340 -5.59 13.74 -12.25
CA LYS A 340 -4.81 14.99 -12.14
C LYS A 340 -3.37 14.75 -12.60
N ILE A 341 -2.92 15.56 -13.55
CA ILE A 341 -1.55 15.52 -14.09
C ILE A 341 -0.79 16.72 -13.54
N LEU A 342 0.21 16.44 -12.71
CA LEU A 342 0.97 17.45 -11.96
C LEU A 342 2.44 17.41 -12.36
N CYS A 343 3.11 18.55 -12.32
CA CYS A 343 4.54 18.69 -12.55
C CYS A 343 5.19 19.39 -11.36
N PHE A 344 6.33 18.87 -10.91
CA PHE A 344 7.11 19.36 -9.79
C PHE A 344 8.48 19.82 -10.28
N SER A 345 8.75 21.12 -10.13
CA SER A 345 9.98 21.74 -10.61
C SER A 345 10.87 22.19 -9.46
N ASN A 346 12.09 21.65 -9.35
CA ASN A 346 13.13 22.20 -8.46
C ASN A 346 13.84 23.42 -9.09
N TYR A 347 13.40 23.85 -10.28
CA TYR A 347 13.89 25.06 -10.92
C TYR A 347 13.05 26.24 -10.44
N GLN A 348 13.50 26.88 -9.37
CA GLN A 348 13.20 28.29 -9.19
C GLN A 348 13.66 29.00 -10.48
N GLN A 349 12.71 29.56 -11.24
CA GLN A 349 13.06 30.46 -12.31
C GLN A 349 13.84 31.60 -11.67
N ASP A 350 15.13 31.64 -12.00
CA ASP A 350 16.00 32.74 -11.67
C ASP A 350 15.40 33.99 -12.33
N GLN A 351 14.67 34.80 -11.55
CA GLN A 351 13.99 36.00 -12.08
C GLN A 351 14.99 37.05 -12.60
N ASN A 352 16.28 36.78 -12.43
CA ASN A 352 17.41 37.56 -12.90
C ASN A 352 18.12 36.98 -14.15
N ALA A 353 17.77 35.76 -14.62
CA ALA A 353 18.42 35.14 -15.79
C ALA A 353 17.84 35.56 -17.15
N LEU A 354 17.73 36.88 -17.35
CA LEU A 354 17.82 37.49 -18.68
C LEU A 354 19.30 37.87 -18.94
N PRO A 355 19.76 38.00 -20.20
CA PRO A 355 21.16 38.31 -20.47
C PRO A 355 21.61 39.58 -19.76
N VAL A 356 22.82 39.57 -19.19
CA VAL A 356 23.40 40.68 -18.42
C VAL A 356 23.64 41.90 -19.33
N ALA A 357 22.59 42.69 -19.49
CA ALA A 357 22.61 44.05 -20.02
C ALA A 357 21.40 44.81 -19.45
N VAL A 358 21.67 45.89 -18.71
CA VAL A 358 20.67 46.83 -18.15
C VAL A 358 19.84 46.29 -16.96
N ALA A 359 20.51 45.95 -15.86
CA ALA A 359 19.87 45.77 -14.55
C ALA A 359 20.01 47.03 -13.67
N ALA A 360 19.08 47.99 -13.84
CA ALA A 360 18.97 49.17 -12.97
C ALA A 360 17.51 49.69 -12.88
N SER A 361 16.57 48.85 -12.43
CA SER A 361 15.32 49.35 -11.83
C SER A 361 14.62 48.28 -10.98
N SER A 362 14.17 48.69 -9.80
CA SER A 362 13.43 47.87 -8.81
C SER A 362 11.96 47.59 -9.20
N GLY A 363 11.55 47.93 -10.43
CA GLY A 363 10.16 47.78 -10.90
C GLY A 363 9.80 46.43 -11.52
N THR A 364 10.76 45.56 -11.80
CA THR A 364 10.53 44.33 -12.59
C THR A 364 9.85 43.21 -11.78
N VAL A 365 10.21 43.06 -10.51
CA VAL A 365 9.63 42.04 -9.60
C VAL A 365 8.14 42.29 -9.36
N ALA A 366 7.77 43.56 -9.13
CA ALA A 366 6.37 43.97 -8.95
C ALA A 366 5.52 43.68 -10.20
N LYS A 367 6.05 43.95 -11.41
CA LYS A 367 5.37 43.64 -12.68
C LYS A 367 5.14 42.14 -12.87
N ASN A 368 6.10 41.29 -12.49
CA ASN A 368 5.95 39.83 -12.61
C ASN A 368 4.87 39.27 -11.66
N ALA A 369 4.80 39.79 -10.43
CA ALA A 369 3.72 39.46 -9.49
C ALA A 369 2.34 39.91 -10.02
N GLU A 370 2.25 41.12 -10.57
CA GLU A 370 1.01 41.67 -11.14
C GLU A 370 0.54 40.90 -12.39
N VAL A 371 1.45 40.50 -13.28
CA VAL A 371 1.16 39.64 -14.44
C VAL A 371 0.66 38.27 -13.99
N THR A 372 1.26 37.69 -12.95
CA THR A 372 0.83 36.40 -12.39
C THR A 372 -0.56 36.50 -11.76
N LYS A 373 -0.83 37.58 -11.01
CA LYS A 373 -2.15 37.88 -10.45
C LYS A 373 -3.21 38.04 -11.55
N LYS A 374 -2.97 38.86 -12.57
CA LYS A 374 -3.86 39.05 -13.73
C LYS A 374 -4.09 37.76 -14.52
N ARG A 375 -3.09 36.86 -14.59
CA ARG A 375 -3.23 35.53 -15.20
C ARG A 375 -4.15 34.63 -14.36
N ASN A 376 -4.01 34.65 -13.03
CA ASN A 376 -4.85 33.87 -12.13
C ASN A 376 -6.29 34.39 -12.13
N GLU A 377 -6.50 35.71 -12.12
CA GLU A 377 -7.82 36.33 -12.27
C GLU A 377 -8.53 35.89 -13.57
N LYS A 378 -7.82 35.91 -14.71
CA LYS A 378 -8.35 35.40 -15.99
C LYS A 378 -8.67 33.90 -15.96
N LYS A 379 -7.85 33.08 -15.30
CA LYS A 379 -8.13 31.65 -15.10
C LYS A 379 -9.41 31.45 -14.27
N ILE A 380 -9.56 32.18 -13.15
CA ILE A 380 -10.73 32.11 -12.27
C ILE A 380 -11.99 32.52 -13.03
N GLN A 381 -11.94 33.60 -13.82
CA GLN A 381 -13.07 34.03 -14.65
C GLN A 381 -13.47 32.98 -15.69
N ALA A 382 -12.49 32.38 -16.40
CA ALA A 382 -12.76 31.32 -17.36
C ALA A 382 -13.38 30.07 -16.70
N VAL A 383 -12.85 29.65 -15.55
CA VAL A 383 -13.40 28.51 -14.77
C VAL A 383 -14.83 28.81 -14.29
N ASN A 384 -15.13 30.02 -13.83
CA ASN A 384 -16.48 30.40 -13.42
C ASN A 384 -17.47 30.37 -14.59
N MET A 385 -17.08 30.87 -15.77
CA MET A 385 -17.90 30.79 -16.98
C MET A 385 -18.14 29.33 -17.41
N ASP A 386 -17.13 28.47 -17.29
CA ASP A 386 -17.26 27.04 -17.58
C ASP A 386 -18.15 26.32 -16.57
N ILE A 387 -18.09 26.67 -15.28
CA ILE A 387 -18.98 26.14 -14.24
C ILE A 387 -20.45 26.44 -14.55
N GLU A 388 -20.81 27.70 -14.86
CA GLU A 388 -22.21 28.04 -15.17
C GLU A 388 -22.69 27.34 -16.44
N ARG A 389 -21.88 27.34 -17.50
CA ARG A 389 -22.18 26.61 -18.75
C ARG A 389 -22.35 25.10 -18.55
N LEU A 390 -21.62 24.50 -17.61
CA LEU A 390 -21.75 23.08 -17.27
C LEU A 390 -22.98 22.81 -16.38
N LYS A 391 -23.33 23.71 -15.44
CA LYS A 391 -24.57 23.63 -14.65
C LYS A 391 -25.81 23.67 -15.55
N GLU A 392 -25.89 24.62 -16.49
CA GLU A 392 -27.00 24.71 -17.45
C GLU A 392 -27.18 23.39 -18.24
N LYS A 393 -26.08 22.85 -18.77
CA LYS A 393 -26.08 21.56 -19.47
C LYS A 393 -26.47 20.38 -18.56
N LEU A 394 -26.08 20.42 -17.29
CA LEU A 394 -26.42 19.40 -16.31
C LEU A 394 -27.92 19.41 -15.98
N GLU A 395 -28.53 20.57 -15.77
CA GLU A 395 -29.98 20.67 -15.50
C GLU A 395 -30.83 20.30 -16.74
N LEU A 396 -30.36 20.65 -17.94
CA LEU A 396 -30.98 20.15 -19.19
C LEU A 396 -30.90 18.62 -19.29
N LYS A 397 -29.76 18.01 -18.96
CA LYS A 397 -29.62 16.55 -18.95
C LYS A 397 -30.41 15.87 -17.83
N LYS A 398 -30.47 16.45 -16.63
CA LYS A 398 -31.28 15.95 -15.51
C LYS A 398 -32.77 15.96 -15.84
N SER A 399 -33.28 17.06 -16.41
CA SER A 399 -34.70 17.15 -16.79
C SER A 399 -35.06 16.19 -17.93
N ALA A 400 -34.15 15.96 -18.88
CA ALA A 400 -34.31 14.91 -19.89
C ALA A 400 -34.29 13.50 -19.28
N TYR A 401 -33.33 13.22 -18.38
CA TYR A 401 -33.24 11.94 -17.66
C TYR A 401 -34.45 11.68 -16.77
N SER A 402 -34.99 12.70 -16.10
CA SER A 402 -36.19 12.57 -15.25
C SER A 402 -37.40 12.06 -16.04
N ARG A 403 -37.56 12.47 -17.30
CA ARG A 403 -38.62 11.98 -18.20
C ARG A 403 -38.36 10.54 -18.64
N LEU A 404 -37.10 10.19 -18.92
CA LEU A 404 -36.70 8.83 -19.27
C LEU A 404 -36.85 7.85 -18.09
N SER A 405 -36.67 8.33 -16.86
CA SER A 405 -36.75 7.50 -15.65
C SER A 405 -38.17 7.11 -15.22
N GLU A 406 -39.20 7.66 -15.88
CA GLU A 406 -40.59 7.23 -15.68
C GLU A 406 -40.82 5.84 -16.32
N ASP A 407 -40.20 5.57 -17.47
CA ASP A 407 -40.33 4.31 -18.22
C ASP A 407 -39.12 3.34 -18.08
N HIS A 408 -37.96 3.84 -17.61
CA HIS A 408 -36.69 3.09 -17.62
C HIS A 408 -35.89 3.18 -16.32
N ILE A 409 -35.42 2.04 -15.83
CA ILE A 409 -34.52 1.94 -14.66
C ILE A 409 -33.07 2.08 -15.13
N ALA A 410 -32.26 2.94 -14.48
CA ALA A 410 -30.81 2.97 -14.71
C ALA A 410 -30.16 1.69 -14.16
N VAL A 411 -29.52 0.91 -15.04
CA VAL A 411 -29.09 -0.47 -14.75
C VAL A 411 -27.70 -0.55 -14.11
N CYS A 412 -26.84 0.46 -14.27
CA CYS A 412 -25.44 0.38 -13.82
C CYS A 412 -24.93 1.68 -13.20
N ALA A 413 -24.00 1.53 -12.25
CA ALA A 413 -23.26 2.61 -11.62
C ALA A 413 -21.94 2.86 -12.37
N GLU A 414 -21.82 4.01 -13.06
CA GLU A 414 -20.66 4.37 -13.91
C GLU A 414 -19.45 4.89 -13.11
N TYR A 415 -19.00 4.16 -12.08
CA TYR A 415 -17.76 4.44 -11.36
C TYR A 415 -17.07 3.15 -10.95
N LYS A 416 -15.81 3.24 -10.51
CA LYS A 416 -15.06 2.11 -9.95
C LYS A 416 -14.63 2.46 -8.53
N ILE A 417 -14.79 1.53 -7.60
CA ILE A 417 -14.16 1.61 -6.29
C ILE A 417 -12.71 1.12 -6.42
N ASN A 418 -11.75 1.93 -5.98
CA ASN A 418 -10.39 1.52 -5.69
C ASN A 418 -10.30 1.25 -4.19
N ASP A 419 -10.47 0.00 -3.79
CA ASP A 419 -10.53 -0.43 -2.40
C ASP A 419 -9.33 -1.28 -1.97
N LYS A 420 -9.05 -1.22 -0.66
CA LYS A 420 -7.97 -1.98 -0.01
C LYS A 420 -8.38 -2.31 1.42
N PHE A 421 -8.32 -3.58 1.79
CA PHE A 421 -8.63 -4.07 3.12
C PHE A 421 -7.43 -4.83 3.68
N THR A 422 -6.63 -4.19 4.53
CA THR A 422 -5.35 -4.71 5.02
C THR A 422 -5.26 -4.68 6.54
N LEU A 423 -4.69 -5.73 7.13
CA LEU A 423 -4.37 -5.78 8.56
C LEU A 423 -3.16 -4.88 8.87
N ASP A 424 -3.29 -4.04 9.89
CA ASP A 424 -2.25 -3.16 10.40
C ASP A 424 -1.56 -3.75 11.64
N ALA A 425 -0.33 -3.31 11.91
CA ALA A 425 0.48 -3.72 13.06
C ALA A 425 -0.19 -3.37 14.41
N ALA A 426 -1.07 -2.35 14.45
CA ALA A 426 -1.89 -2.03 15.63
C ALA A 426 -3.05 -3.01 15.89
N ALA A 427 -3.09 -4.16 15.20
CA ALA A 427 -4.12 -5.18 15.29
C ALA A 427 -5.54 -4.65 15.00
N CYS A 428 -5.65 -3.85 13.94
CA CYS A 428 -6.90 -3.45 13.33
C CYS A 428 -6.81 -3.57 11.81
N TRP A 429 -7.94 -3.81 11.16
CA TRP A 429 -8.05 -3.74 9.71
C TRP A 429 -8.28 -2.31 9.26
N ILE A 430 -7.53 -1.89 8.25
CA ILE A 430 -7.68 -0.61 7.57
C ILE A 430 -8.42 -0.88 6.26
N LEU A 431 -9.65 -0.38 6.16
CA LEU A 431 -10.41 -0.30 4.92
C LEU A 431 -10.17 1.09 4.30
N THR A 432 -9.45 1.13 3.18
CA THR A 432 -9.37 2.31 2.30
C THR A 432 -10.37 2.16 1.17
N LEU A 433 -11.10 3.23 0.88
CA LEU A 433 -12.02 3.36 -0.25
C LEU A 433 -11.68 4.63 -1.00
N GLU A 434 -11.40 4.54 -2.30
CA GLU A 434 -11.12 5.67 -3.16
C GLU A 434 -11.97 5.62 -4.43
N LEU A 435 -12.47 6.78 -4.86
CA LEU A 435 -13.26 6.99 -6.07
C LEU A 435 -12.61 8.07 -6.93
N ASP A 436 -12.95 8.10 -8.22
CA ASP A 436 -12.60 9.18 -9.13
C ASP A 436 -13.57 10.38 -9.08
N CYS A 437 -14.58 10.28 -8.21
CA CYS A 437 -15.57 11.30 -7.91
C CYS A 437 -15.80 11.39 -6.38
N PRO A 438 -16.33 12.50 -5.84
CA PRO A 438 -16.46 12.66 -4.40
C PRO A 438 -17.42 11.64 -3.77
N ILE A 439 -17.02 11.05 -2.64
CA ILE A 439 -17.86 10.17 -1.82
C ILE A 439 -18.85 11.04 -1.03
N GLU A 440 -20.16 10.78 -1.14
CA GLU A 440 -21.18 11.45 -0.32
C GLU A 440 -21.38 10.71 1.02
N ALA A 441 -21.54 9.39 0.95
CA ALA A 441 -21.76 8.54 2.11
C ALA A 441 -21.25 7.12 1.87
N ILE A 442 -20.92 6.43 2.97
CA ILE A 442 -20.65 5.00 3.02
C ILE A 442 -21.55 4.39 4.09
N ALA A 443 -22.25 3.30 3.77
CA ALA A 443 -22.98 2.50 4.76
C ALA A 443 -22.29 1.14 4.95
N LEU A 444 -22.14 0.72 6.20
CA LEU A 444 -21.55 -0.54 6.61
C LEU A 444 -22.62 -1.45 7.21
N GLN A 445 -22.63 -2.70 6.78
CA GLN A 445 -23.38 -3.79 7.38
C GLN A 445 -22.40 -4.93 7.70
N CYS A 446 -22.49 -5.56 8.86
CA CYS A 446 -21.71 -6.75 9.17
C CYS A 446 -22.51 -7.75 10.00
N ASP A 447 -22.31 -9.04 9.71
CA ASP A 447 -22.87 -10.19 10.45
C ASP A 447 -22.02 -10.64 11.66
N VAL A 448 -20.86 -10.00 11.85
CA VAL A 448 -19.92 -10.20 12.96
C VAL A 448 -19.84 -8.93 13.81
N ASP A 449 -19.63 -9.10 15.12
CA ASP A 449 -19.39 -7.97 16.02
C ASP A 449 -17.98 -7.39 15.78
N VAL A 450 -17.91 -6.13 15.35
CA VAL A 450 -16.67 -5.43 15.03
C VAL A 450 -16.69 -4.00 15.55
N GLU A 451 -15.57 -3.56 16.11
CA GLU A 451 -15.41 -2.22 16.65
C GLU A 451 -14.87 -1.27 15.56
N LEU A 452 -15.72 -0.34 15.12
CA LEU A 452 -15.28 0.81 14.32
C LEU A 452 -14.51 1.78 15.21
N LEU A 453 -13.25 2.04 14.82
CA LEU A 453 -12.30 2.93 15.49
C LEU A 453 -12.25 4.30 14.79
N ASP A 454 -12.02 5.35 15.57
CA ASP A 454 -11.86 6.70 15.03
C ASP A 454 -10.51 6.86 14.30
N VAL A 455 -10.52 7.70 13.26
CA VAL A 455 -9.35 8.06 12.46
C VAL A 455 -9.26 9.58 12.47
N ASP A 456 -8.20 10.16 13.02
CA ASP A 456 -8.14 11.62 13.27
C ASP A 456 -8.18 12.47 11.98
N ALA A 457 -7.80 11.89 10.83
CA ALA A 457 -7.90 12.52 9.52
C ALA A 457 -9.31 12.40 8.88
N ASN A 458 -10.22 11.62 9.46
CA ASN A 458 -11.56 11.39 8.92
C ASN A 458 -12.58 12.35 9.53
N ILE A 459 -13.07 13.28 8.70
CA ILE A 459 -14.02 14.34 9.07
C ILE A 459 -15.49 13.89 8.90
N ALA A 460 -15.73 12.62 8.55
CA ALA A 460 -17.07 12.10 8.34
C ALA A 460 -17.87 11.96 9.63
N ILE A 461 -19.16 12.30 9.57
CA ILE A 461 -20.08 12.08 10.69
C ILE A 461 -20.45 10.60 10.72
N VAL A 462 -20.11 9.90 11.81
CA VAL A 462 -20.39 8.48 12.02
C VAL A 462 -21.68 8.30 12.81
N SER A 463 -22.63 7.53 12.27
CA SER A 463 -23.87 7.14 12.96
C SER A 463 -23.96 5.63 13.07
N LYS A 464 -24.01 5.09 14.30
CA LYS A 464 -24.20 3.65 14.55
C LYS A 464 -25.70 3.39 14.82
N SER A 465 -26.33 2.64 13.93
CA SER A 465 -27.75 2.26 14.05
C SER A 465 -27.88 0.96 14.83
N LYS A 466 -28.96 0.83 15.61
CA LYS A 466 -29.28 -0.45 16.27
C LYS A 466 -29.64 -1.48 15.20
N PRO A 467 -28.98 -2.66 15.14
CA PRO A 467 -29.39 -3.72 14.24
C PRO A 467 -30.80 -4.20 14.55
N ASP A 468 -31.51 -4.66 13.52
CA ASP A 468 -32.82 -5.30 13.70
C ASP A 468 -32.66 -6.70 14.32
N LYS A 469 -33.54 -7.03 15.26
CA LYS A 469 -33.47 -8.26 16.08
C LYS A 469 -33.67 -9.53 15.26
N ASP A 470 -34.46 -9.43 14.20
CA ASP A 470 -34.78 -10.55 13.31
C ASP A 470 -33.74 -10.73 12.19
N SER A 471 -32.78 -9.79 12.08
CA SER A 471 -31.67 -9.85 11.13
C SER A 471 -30.44 -10.49 11.78
N ASN A 472 -29.61 -11.19 10.98
CA ASN A 472 -28.30 -11.66 11.44
C ASN A 472 -27.24 -10.54 11.52
N THR A 473 -27.65 -9.26 11.47
CA THR A 473 -26.72 -8.13 11.48
C THR A 473 -26.27 -7.81 12.91
N LYS A 474 -24.96 -7.60 13.09
CA LYS A 474 -24.34 -7.18 14.36
C LYS A 474 -23.91 -5.72 14.33
N LEU A 475 -23.50 -5.21 13.17
CA LEU A 475 -23.16 -3.80 12.96
C LEU A 475 -24.00 -3.20 11.83
N LEU A 476 -24.62 -2.05 12.11
CA LEU A 476 -25.06 -1.08 11.10
C LEU A 476 -24.44 0.27 11.40
N ALA A 477 -23.70 0.83 10.44
CA ALA A 477 -23.15 2.18 10.58
C ALA A 477 -23.22 2.95 9.27
N SER A 478 -23.27 4.28 9.35
CA SER A 478 -23.09 5.15 8.19
C SER A 478 -22.07 6.25 8.48
N TYR A 479 -21.22 6.50 7.49
CA TYR A 479 -20.27 7.60 7.43
C TYR A 479 -20.82 8.61 6.41
N ARG A 480 -21.04 9.85 6.83
CA ARG A 480 -21.53 10.92 5.95
C ARG A 480 -20.51 12.03 5.83
N ASN A 481 -20.12 12.36 4.61
CA ASN A 481 -19.14 13.41 4.35
C ASN A 481 -19.81 14.79 4.29
N THR A 482 -19.22 15.74 5.02
CA THR A 482 -19.52 17.17 4.91
C THR A 482 -18.72 17.80 3.77
N GLU A 483 -17.45 17.41 3.63
CA GLU A 483 -16.53 17.87 2.60
C GLU A 483 -16.50 16.97 1.35
N SER A 484 -15.90 17.48 0.27
CA SER A 484 -15.82 16.80 -1.02
C SER A 484 -14.57 15.91 -1.12
N ILE A 485 -14.56 14.80 -0.39
CA ILE A 485 -13.42 13.86 -0.37
C ILE A 485 -13.59 12.73 -1.39
N ASN A 486 -12.50 12.35 -2.07
CA ASN A 486 -12.45 11.23 -3.02
C ASN A 486 -11.99 9.91 -2.36
N ARG A 487 -11.28 9.99 -1.22
CA ARG A 487 -10.73 8.86 -0.46
C ARG A 487 -11.22 8.90 0.98
N MET A 488 -11.57 7.75 1.55
CA MET A 488 -11.87 7.56 2.98
C MET A 488 -11.06 6.39 3.54
N GLU A 489 -10.66 6.50 4.80
CA GLU A 489 -10.10 5.41 5.60
C GLU A 489 -11.00 5.09 6.80
N ILE A 490 -11.27 3.81 7.02
CA ILE A 490 -12.09 3.28 8.10
C ILE A 490 -11.29 2.20 8.83
N LYS A 491 -11.07 2.37 10.13
CA LYS A 491 -10.37 1.38 10.97
C LYS A 491 -11.37 0.48 11.69
N ILE A 492 -11.17 -0.83 11.59
CA ILE A 492 -12.10 -1.87 12.05
C ILE A 492 -11.32 -2.88 12.88
N ARG A 493 -11.66 -3.04 14.17
CA ARG A 493 -11.10 -4.10 15.02
C ARG A 493 -12.04 -5.30 15.03
N THR A 494 -11.48 -6.48 14.75
CA THR A 494 -12.17 -7.77 14.76
C THR A 494 -11.86 -8.55 16.03
N VAL A 495 -12.65 -9.59 16.31
CA VAL A 495 -12.44 -10.54 17.42
C VAL A 495 -12.09 -11.91 16.84
N GLU A 496 -10.97 -12.50 17.25
CA GLU A 496 -10.60 -13.83 16.76
C GLU A 496 -11.63 -14.90 17.20
N GLY A 497 -11.85 -15.87 16.32
CA GLY A 497 -12.90 -16.88 16.46
C GLY A 497 -14.25 -16.46 15.87
N GLN A 498 -14.51 -15.16 15.70
CA GLN A 498 -15.66 -14.68 14.94
C GLN A 498 -15.27 -14.45 13.47
N TYR A 499 -16.17 -14.82 12.54
CA TYR A 499 -15.93 -14.73 11.09
C TYR A 499 -17.22 -14.62 10.31
N GLY A 500 -17.15 -13.95 9.18
CA GLY A 500 -18.33 -13.55 8.41
C GLY A 500 -17.99 -12.48 7.36
N THR A 501 -18.99 -11.69 6.99
CA THR A 501 -18.97 -10.76 5.87
C THR A 501 -19.21 -9.31 6.31
N LEU A 502 -18.32 -8.41 5.88
CA LEU A 502 -18.51 -6.97 5.95
C LEU A 502 -18.99 -6.47 4.58
N GLN A 503 -20.19 -5.93 4.52
CA GLN A 503 -20.79 -5.30 3.35
C GLN A 503 -20.64 -3.77 3.43
N VAL A 504 -20.20 -3.16 2.33
CA VAL A 504 -19.85 -1.75 2.26
C VAL A 504 -20.53 -1.14 1.03
N PHE A 505 -21.54 -0.32 1.28
CA PHE A 505 -22.28 0.40 0.25
C PHE A 505 -21.67 1.78 0.08
N VAL A 506 -20.94 1.99 -1.01
CA VAL A 506 -20.34 3.29 -1.35
C VAL A 506 -21.33 4.10 -2.18
N ILE A 507 -21.52 5.37 -1.83
CA ILE A 507 -22.45 6.29 -2.52
C ILE A 507 -21.68 7.56 -2.91
N PRO A 508 -21.42 7.79 -4.20
CA PRO A 508 -20.78 9.01 -4.68
C PRO A 508 -21.78 10.15 -4.79
N LYS A 509 -21.24 11.37 -4.85
CA LYS A 509 -21.94 12.63 -5.06
C LYS A 509 -22.27 12.86 -6.54
N LEU A 510 -22.82 11.83 -7.20
CA LEU A 510 -23.22 11.82 -8.62
C LEU A 510 -24.75 11.90 -8.78
N SER A 511 -25.18 12.14 -10.02
CA SER A 511 -26.59 12.22 -10.42
C SER A 511 -26.79 11.47 -11.75
N PRO A 512 -27.57 10.38 -11.80
CA PRO A 512 -28.36 9.80 -10.71
C PRO A 512 -27.49 9.22 -9.58
N LYS A 513 -28.06 9.15 -8.36
CA LYS A 513 -27.40 8.46 -7.24
C LYS A 513 -27.51 6.96 -7.42
N THR A 514 -26.38 6.28 -7.31
CA THR A 514 -26.27 4.82 -7.37
C THR A 514 -25.34 4.35 -6.26
N ALA A 515 -25.60 3.18 -5.68
CA ALA A 515 -24.75 2.58 -4.65
C ALA A 515 -24.08 1.33 -5.21
N GLN A 516 -22.75 1.20 -5.03
CA GLN A 516 -22.02 -0.02 -5.31
C GLN A 516 -21.72 -0.74 -3.99
N LEU A 517 -21.91 -2.06 -3.99
CA LEU A 517 -21.62 -2.92 -2.86
C LEU A 517 -20.24 -3.55 -3.03
N ALA A 518 -19.30 -3.19 -2.14
CA ALA A 518 -18.07 -3.93 -1.93
C ALA A 518 -18.23 -4.88 -0.74
N THR A 519 -17.59 -6.06 -0.79
CA THR A 519 -17.81 -7.14 0.17
C THR A 519 -16.49 -7.74 0.63
N TYR A 520 -16.22 -7.70 1.94
CA TYR A 520 -14.99 -8.17 2.56
C TYR A 520 -15.26 -9.35 3.48
N GLN A 521 -14.29 -10.26 3.60
CA GLN A 521 -14.40 -11.46 4.42
C GLN A 521 -13.57 -11.32 5.69
N ILE A 522 -14.23 -11.33 6.85
CA ILE A 522 -13.57 -11.40 8.15
C ILE A 522 -13.23 -12.86 8.42
N ARG A 523 -11.93 -13.16 8.49
CA ARG A 523 -11.39 -14.51 8.71
C ARG A 523 -11.46 -14.93 10.20
N PRO A 524 -11.62 -16.22 10.53
CA PRO A 524 -11.57 -16.72 11.92
C PRO A 524 -10.33 -16.28 12.69
N LEU A 525 -9.15 -16.35 12.07
CA LEU A 525 -7.90 -15.84 12.60
C LEU A 525 -7.52 -14.51 11.92
N SER A 526 -8.45 -13.55 11.97
CA SER A 526 -8.31 -12.25 11.30
C SER A 526 -7.23 -11.33 11.87
N LEU A 527 -6.60 -11.64 13.01
CA LEU A 527 -5.49 -10.87 13.56
C LEU A 527 -4.12 -11.56 13.36
N HIS A 528 -4.07 -12.63 12.56
CA HIS A 528 -2.82 -13.29 12.19
C HIS A 528 -2.23 -12.72 10.88
N GLU A 529 -1.00 -12.21 10.95
CA GLU A 529 -0.22 -11.82 9.78
C GLU A 529 0.73 -12.95 9.36
N ARG A 530 0.80 -13.25 8.06
CA ARG A 530 1.77 -14.21 7.50
C ARG A 530 3.19 -13.63 7.56
N LEU A 531 4.17 -14.47 7.89
CA LEU A 531 5.59 -14.12 7.90
C LEU A 531 6.29 -14.68 6.65
N THR A 532 7.30 -13.95 6.16
CA THR A 532 8.11 -14.32 4.99
C THR A 532 9.03 -15.52 5.27
N GLU A 533 9.59 -15.59 6.49
CA GLU A 533 10.55 -16.62 6.91
C GLU A 533 10.15 -17.22 8.27
N LYS A 534 10.73 -18.37 8.61
CA LYS A 534 10.58 -18.99 9.94
C LYS A 534 11.17 -18.04 11.01
N PRO A 535 10.40 -17.50 11.98
CA PRO A 535 11.01 -16.68 13.03
C PRO A 535 12.04 -17.46 13.86
N GLY A 536 13.14 -16.79 14.18
CA GLY A 536 14.17 -17.32 15.08
C GLY A 536 13.61 -17.58 16.49
N GLY A 537 14.20 -18.56 17.20
CA GLY A 537 13.75 -18.95 18.54
C GLY A 537 12.46 -19.78 18.58
N ILE A 538 11.83 -20.12 17.44
CA ILE A 538 10.68 -21.06 17.40
C ILE A 538 11.00 -22.37 18.11
N ASP A 539 12.20 -22.90 17.92
CA ASP A 539 12.54 -24.25 18.39
C ASP A 539 12.72 -24.31 19.92
N ASP A 540 12.94 -23.16 20.55
CA ASP A 540 13.01 -22.99 22.01
C ASP A 540 11.63 -22.68 22.64
N LEU A 541 10.64 -22.28 21.84
CA LEU A 541 9.30 -21.95 22.33
C LEU A 541 8.49 -23.19 22.71
N SER A 542 7.86 -23.14 23.89
CA SER A 542 6.87 -24.14 24.29
C SER A 542 5.62 -23.99 23.42
N VAL A 543 5.48 -24.87 22.42
CA VAL A 543 4.32 -24.90 21.50
C VAL A 543 3.39 -26.09 21.77
N ASN A 544 2.10 -25.83 21.66
CA ASN A 544 1.04 -26.82 21.52
C ASN A 544 1.02 -27.38 20.09
N THR A 545 0.58 -28.62 19.90
CA THR A 545 0.43 -29.26 18.58
C THR A 545 -0.99 -29.76 18.37
N LEU A 546 -1.55 -29.52 17.18
CA LEU A 546 -2.82 -30.07 16.70
C LEU A 546 -2.54 -30.72 15.34
N THR A 547 -2.78 -32.02 15.22
CA THR A 547 -2.65 -32.76 13.96
C THR A 547 -4.05 -33.13 13.48
N ILE A 548 -4.37 -32.85 12.21
CA ILE A 548 -5.63 -33.19 11.56
C ILE A 548 -5.34 -34.17 10.42
N GLN A 549 -5.96 -35.34 10.46
CA GLN A 549 -5.80 -36.41 9.48
C GLN A 549 -7.17 -36.82 8.92
N GLY A 550 -7.27 -37.01 7.60
CA GLY A 550 -8.53 -37.36 6.94
C GLY A 550 -8.40 -37.53 5.43
N GLY A 551 -9.52 -37.78 4.76
CA GLY A 551 -9.56 -37.99 3.30
C GLY A 551 -9.57 -36.70 2.46
N PHE A 552 -8.83 -35.66 2.85
CA PHE A 552 -8.80 -34.38 2.15
C PHE A 552 -7.59 -34.23 1.22
N SER A 553 -7.78 -33.57 0.08
CA SER A 553 -6.67 -33.21 -0.80
C SER A 553 -5.91 -31.98 -0.27
N LEU A 554 -4.71 -31.76 -0.82
CA LEU A 554 -3.93 -30.54 -0.56
C LEU A 554 -4.70 -29.26 -0.93
N SER A 555 -5.46 -29.29 -2.03
CA SER A 555 -6.30 -28.17 -2.48
C SER A 555 -7.45 -27.87 -1.51
N ASP A 556 -8.08 -28.91 -0.95
CA ASP A 556 -9.14 -28.75 0.06
C ASP A 556 -8.61 -28.07 1.32
N MET A 557 -7.47 -28.55 1.83
CA MET A 557 -6.83 -27.96 3.01
C MET A 557 -6.40 -26.52 2.74
N ASN A 558 -5.80 -26.22 1.57
CA ASN A 558 -5.43 -24.85 1.23
C ASN A 558 -6.64 -23.92 1.13
N THR A 559 -7.73 -24.39 0.54
CA THR A 559 -8.99 -23.65 0.48
C THR A 559 -9.50 -23.32 1.89
N TRP A 560 -9.48 -24.30 2.80
CA TRP A 560 -9.87 -24.05 4.19
C TRP A 560 -8.89 -23.11 4.91
N MET A 561 -7.59 -23.20 4.63
CA MET A 561 -6.58 -22.31 5.19
C MET A 561 -6.76 -20.86 4.73
N GLY A 562 -6.98 -20.62 3.43
CA GLY A 562 -7.28 -19.28 2.91
C GLY A 562 -8.64 -18.72 3.33
N GLN A 563 -9.56 -19.57 3.80
CA GLN A 563 -10.80 -19.14 4.48
C GLN A 563 -10.62 -18.93 5.99
N CYS A 564 -9.60 -19.53 6.61
CA CYS A 564 -9.31 -19.44 8.05
C CYS A 564 -8.38 -18.25 8.38
N LEU A 565 -7.41 -17.96 7.50
CA LEU A 565 -6.29 -17.05 7.70
C LEU A 565 -6.13 -16.04 6.55
N PRO A 566 -5.64 -14.82 6.81
CA PRO A 566 -5.23 -13.88 5.77
C PRO A 566 -4.03 -14.37 4.94
N ASN A 567 -3.90 -13.86 3.70
CA ASN A 567 -2.67 -13.92 2.89
C ASN A 567 -2.09 -15.33 2.61
N VAL A 568 -2.96 -16.35 2.59
CA VAL A 568 -2.66 -17.68 2.05
C VAL A 568 -2.79 -17.65 0.52
N PRO A 569 -1.82 -18.15 -0.27
CA PRO A 569 -1.91 -18.17 -1.74
C PRO A 569 -3.08 -19.04 -2.21
N GLU A 570 -3.76 -18.64 -3.29
CA GLU A 570 -4.93 -19.38 -3.79
C GLU A 570 -4.53 -20.70 -4.47
N ARG A 571 -3.42 -20.70 -5.23
CA ARG A 571 -2.90 -21.86 -5.94
C ARG A 571 -1.62 -22.38 -5.27
N ILE A 572 -1.42 -23.69 -5.35
CA ILE A 572 -0.22 -24.38 -4.88
C ILE A 572 0.42 -25.10 -6.07
N GLN A 573 1.75 -25.10 -6.12
CA GLN A 573 2.55 -25.90 -7.08
C GLN A 573 3.49 -26.91 -6.39
N THR A 574 3.43 -27.04 -5.06
CA THR A 574 4.23 -27.97 -4.24
C THR A 574 3.40 -29.14 -3.70
N GLU A 575 4.04 -30.23 -3.27
CA GLU A 575 3.36 -31.39 -2.65
C GLU A 575 3.04 -31.20 -1.14
N GLU A 576 3.80 -30.32 -0.47
CA GLU A 576 3.60 -29.89 0.91
C GLU A 576 3.66 -28.35 0.98
N CYS A 577 2.86 -27.75 1.87
CA CYS A 577 2.90 -26.33 2.18
C CYS A 577 3.33 -26.11 3.63
N ALA A 578 4.16 -25.10 3.85
CA ALA A 578 4.56 -24.63 5.17
C ALA A 578 4.41 -23.10 5.25
N TYR A 579 3.60 -22.64 6.21
CA TYR A 579 3.36 -21.21 6.46
C TYR A 579 3.58 -20.88 7.94
N TRP A 580 4.09 -19.67 8.18
CA TRP A 580 4.30 -19.10 9.51
C TRP A 580 3.45 -17.84 9.64
N PHE A 581 2.86 -17.64 10.81
CA PHE A 581 2.04 -16.48 11.13
C PHE A 581 2.38 -15.95 12.52
N ARG A 582 2.13 -14.66 12.73
CA ARG A 582 2.18 -13.98 14.03
C ARG A 582 0.84 -13.31 14.31
N SER A 583 0.30 -13.46 15.52
CA SER A 583 -0.82 -12.63 15.99
C SER A 583 -0.33 -11.19 16.16
N THR A 584 -0.88 -10.25 15.41
CA THR A 584 -0.57 -8.81 15.54
C THR A 584 -0.99 -8.28 16.91
N PHE A 585 -2.03 -8.85 17.53
CA PHE A 585 -2.47 -8.41 18.85
C PHE A 585 -1.62 -8.98 20.00
N GLN A 586 -1.19 -10.24 19.92
CA GLN A 586 -0.57 -10.93 21.06
C GLN A 586 0.93 -11.18 20.90
N GLY A 587 1.47 -11.16 19.67
CA GLY A 587 2.84 -11.57 19.35
C GLY A 587 3.06 -13.08 19.24
N THR A 588 2.03 -13.89 19.56
CA THR A 588 2.03 -15.36 19.49
C THR A 588 2.24 -15.87 18.07
N ILE A 589 2.79 -17.07 17.93
CA ILE A 589 3.18 -17.67 16.65
C ILE A 589 2.27 -18.86 16.30
N LEU A 590 1.91 -18.95 15.02
CA LEU A 590 1.25 -20.12 14.44
C LEU A 590 2.08 -20.66 13.28
N ILE A 591 2.31 -21.97 13.29
CA ILE A 591 2.99 -22.71 12.22
C ILE A 591 1.96 -23.68 11.64
N ALA A 592 1.71 -23.59 10.34
CA ALA A 592 0.85 -24.52 9.61
C ALA A 592 1.69 -25.29 8.59
N LYS A 593 1.74 -26.62 8.71
CA LYS A 593 2.35 -27.51 7.72
C LYS A 593 1.32 -28.52 7.24
N PHE A 594 1.12 -28.67 5.95
CA PHE A 594 0.11 -29.60 5.44
C PHE A 594 0.43 -30.14 4.05
N LYS A 595 -0.01 -31.38 3.84
CA LYS A 595 0.07 -32.15 2.60
C LYS A 595 -1.27 -32.85 2.37
N SER A 596 -1.40 -33.62 1.30
CA SER A 596 -2.61 -34.44 1.09
C SER A 596 -2.86 -35.39 2.28
N GLY A 597 -4.05 -35.35 2.85
CA GLY A 597 -4.53 -36.19 3.96
C GLY A 597 -4.02 -35.89 5.37
N GLU A 598 -3.05 -34.98 5.55
CA GLU A 598 -2.46 -34.66 6.86
C GLU A 598 -2.05 -33.19 6.97
N ALA A 599 -2.47 -32.55 8.07
CA ALA A 599 -2.10 -31.18 8.44
C ALA A 599 -1.65 -31.13 9.91
N VAL A 600 -0.58 -30.40 10.19
CA VAL A 600 0.00 -30.20 11.52
C VAL A 600 0.09 -28.71 11.81
N PHE A 601 -0.60 -28.29 12.86
CA PHE A 601 -0.62 -26.93 13.36
C PHE A 601 0.14 -26.88 14.69
N LYS A 602 1.04 -25.92 14.84
CA LYS A 602 1.75 -25.67 16.11
C LYS A 602 1.59 -24.21 16.52
N SER A 603 1.28 -23.96 17.78
CA SER A 603 1.17 -22.60 18.31
C SER A 603 1.43 -22.54 19.81
N ASP A 604 2.05 -21.46 20.25
CA ASP A 604 2.16 -21.06 21.66
C ASP A 604 0.83 -20.54 22.25
N ASN A 605 -0.23 -20.38 21.45
CA ASN A 605 -1.59 -20.11 21.92
C ASN A 605 -2.56 -21.29 21.65
N VAL A 606 -3.21 -21.77 22.71
CA VAL A 606 -4.23 -22.84 22.63
C VAL A 606 -5.53 -22.39 21.95
N SER A 607 -5.95 -21.12 22.10
CA SER A 607 -7.15 -20.59 21.44
C SER A 607 -7.02 -20.57 19.92
N THR A 608 -5.82 -20.25 19.39
CA THR A 608 -5.54 -20.32 17.96
C THR A 608 -5.80 -21.73 17.41
N LEU A 609 -5.35 -22.77 18.13
CA LEU A 609 -5.61 -24.16 17.75
C LEU A 609 -7.06 -24.57 17.93
N ALA A 610 -7.77 -24.03 18.94
CA ALA A 610 -9.20 -24.29 19.13
C ALA A 610 -10.03 -23.75 17.95
N ILE A 611 -9.76 -22.51 17.53
CA ILE A 611 -10.41 -21.85 16.39
C ILE A 611 -10.16 -22.65 15.08
N ILE A 612 -8.91 -23.04 14.82
CA ILE A 612 -8.56 -23.88 13.66
C ILE A 612 -9.28 -25.21 13.69
N LYS A 613 -9.28 -25.90 14.84
CA LYS A 613 -9.95 -27.20 15.01
C LYS A 613 -11.44 -27.08 14.73
N ASP A 614 -12.13 -26.11 15.32
CA ASP A 614 -13.56 -25.90 15.11
C ASP A 614 -13.88 -25.58 13.65
N PHE A 615 -13.12 -24.65 13.04
CA PHE A 615 -13.34 -24.21 11.68
C PHE A 615 -13.13 -25.35 10.67
N ILE A 616 -11.98 -26.03 10.71
CA ILE A 616 -11.67 -27.15 9.80
C ILE A 616 -12.65 -28.31 10.03
N THR A 617 -13.00 -28.63 11.28
CA THR A 617 -14.01 -29.68 11.55
C THR A 617 -15.37 -29.32 10.95
N LYS A 618 -15.80 -28.05 11.03
CA LYS A 618 -17.04 -27.56 10.41
C LYS A 618 -16.98 -27.65 8.87
N GLN A 619 -15.86 -27.27 8.25
CA GLN A 619 -15.67 -27.37 6.79
C GLN A 619 -15.65 -28.82 6.30
N ALA A 620 -14.93 -29.71 6.99
CA ALA A 620 -14.91 -31.14 6.72
C ALA A 620 -16.33 -31.75 6.84
N THR A 621 -17.06 -31.41 7.90
CA THR A 621 -18.45 -31.86 8.11
C THR A 621 -19.38 -31.38 6.99
N ALA A 622 -19.26 -30.11 6.57
CA ALA A 622 -20.05 -29.57 5.45
C ALA A 622 -19.80 -30.32 4.13
N ARG A 623 -18.58 -30.84 3.92
CA ARG A 623 -18.22 -31.70 2.78
C ARG A 623 -18.41 -33.20 3.04
N LYS A 624 -19.04 -33.58 4.16
CA LYS A 624 -19.26 -34.98 4.61
C LYS A 624 -17.98 -35.81 4.79
N MET A 625 -16.88 -35.15 5.14
CA MET A 625 -15.56 -35.74 5.34
C MET A 625 -15.31 -36.04 6.82
N GLN A 626 -14.86 -37.25 7.12
CA GLN A 626 -14.45 -37.62 8.48
C GLN A 626 -12.99 -37.22 8.71
N VAL A 627 -12.72 -36.52 9.81
CA VAL A 627 -11.39 -36.06 10.22
C VAL A 627 -11.09 -36.47 11.66
N LYS A 628 -9.87 -36.96 11.89
CA LYS A 628 -9.31 -37.21 13.22
C LYS A 628 -8.45 -36.02 13.61
N SER A 629 -8.57 -35.54 14.85
CA SER A 629 -7.85 -34.36 15.34
C SER A 629 -7.12 -34.60 16.68
N PRO A 630 -6.11 -35.51 16.74
CA PRO A 630 -5.23 -35.62 17.89
C PRO A 630 -4.48 -34.31 18.19
N PHE A 631 -4.22 -34.06 19.47
CA PHE A 631 -3.58 -32.83 19.95
C PHE A 631 -2.71 -33.08 21.19
N GLU A 632 -1.75 -32.19 21.41
CA GLU A 632 -0.85 -32.13 22.55
C GLU A 632 -0.83 -30.68 23.06
N ILE A 633 -1.36 -30.45 24.27
CA ILE A 633 -1.40 -29.13 24.91
C ILE A 633 -0.41 -29.11 26.08
N LYS A 634 0.44 -28.09 26.15
CA LYS A 634 1.41 -27.87 27.22
C LYS A 634 0.87 -26.80 28.18
N GLU A 635 0.88 -27.10 29.48
CA GLU A 635 0.26 -26.23 30.50
C GLU A 635 0.88 -24.81 30.54
N ASP A 636 2.21 -24.73 30.38
CA ASP A 636 2.98 -23.47 30.47
C ASP A 636 2.59 -22.42 29.42
N THR A 637 2.01 -22.84 28.28
CA THR A 637 1.68 -21.90 27.20
C THR A 637 0.62 -20.89 27.62
N CYS A 638 -0.33 -21.31 28.46
CA CYS A 638 -1.35 -20.40 28.99
C CYS A 638 -0.72 -19.34 29.91
N THR A 639 0.25 -19.74 30.75
CA THR A 639 1.01 -18.84 31.63
C THR A 639 1.77 -17.79 30.83
N ASN A 640 2.40 -18.21 29.72
CA ASN A 640 3.13 -17.33 28.81
C ASN A 640 2.19 -16.32 28.10
N VAL A 641 1.05 -16.77 27.57
CA VAL A 641 0.06 -15.87 26.94
C VAL A 641 -0.51 -14.87 27.96
N LEU A 642 -0.78 -15.28 29.20
CA LEU A 642 -1.19 -14.37 30.28
C LEU A 642 -0.12 -13.31 30.59
N ALA A 643 1.17 -13.68 30.56
CA ALA A 643 2.27 -12.73 30.73
C ALA A 643 2.38 -11.74 29.55
N LEU A 644 2.15 -12.17 28.30
CA LEU A 644 2.09 -11.28 27.13
C LEU A 644 0.92 -10.27 27.20
N LEU A 645 -0.21 -10.67 27.79
CA LEU A 645 -1.38 -9.80 27.99
C LEU A 645 -1.23 -8.87 29.21
N HIS A 646 -0.31 -9.17 30.14
CA HIS A 646 -0.19 -8.47 31.42
C HIS A 646 0.05 -6.97 31.28
N SER A 647 1.02 -6.57 30.46
CA SER A 647 1.34 -5.15 30.22
C SER A 647 0.16 -4.38 29.63
N LYS A 648 -0.66 -5.01 28.79
CA LYS A 648 -1.85 -4.41 28.18
C LYS A 648 -2.96 -4.21 29.20
N LEU A 649 -3.24 -5.21 30.04
CA LEU A 649 -4.22 -5.14 31.12
C LEU A 649 -3.82 -4.09 32.17
N GLN A 650 -2.57 -4.15 32.65
CA GLN A 650 -2.04 -3.18 33.61
C GLN A 650 -2.06 -1.75 33.08
N TYR A 651 -1.69 -1.52 31.81
CA TYR A 651 -1.81 -0.20 31.18
C TYR A 651 -3.25 0.30 31.18
N GLN A 652 -4.22 -0.51 30.72
CA GLN A 652 -5.62 -0.10 30.71
C GLN A 652 -6.12 0.25 32.10
N LEU A 653 -5.80 -0.54 33.14
CA LEU A 653 -6.19 -0.24 34.52
C LEU A 653 -5.56 1.07 35.03
N SER A 654 -4.27 1.29 34.74
CA SER A 654 -3.55 2.51 35.14
C SER A 654 -4.10 3.80 34.52
N LEU A 655 -4.83 3.75 33.39
CA LEU A 655 -5.40 4.94 32.76
C LEU A 655 -6.32 5.72 33.72
N SER A 656 -7.08 5.05 34.58
CA SER A 656 -7.95 5.73 35.56
C SER A 656 -7.15 6.52 36.60
N GLU A 657 -5.97 6.04 36.97
CA GLU A 657 -5.07 6.74 37.90
C GLU A 657 -4.38 7.91 37.19
N LYS A 658 -3.90 7.70 35.95
CA LYS A 658 -3.29 8.75 35.14
C LYS A 658 -4.26 9.92 34.91
N VAL A 659 -5.52 9.65 34.53
CA VAL A 659 -6.53 10.71 34.32
C VAL A 659 -6.77 11.54 35.60
N LYS A 660 -6.85 10.91 36.77
CA LYS A 660 -6.99 11.63 38.05
C LYS A 660 -5.82 12.58 38.37
N LEU A 661 -4.63 12.30 37.82
CA LEU A 661 -3.45 13.15 38.02
C LEU A 661 -3.37 14.29 37.00
N ILE A 662 -4.04 14.19 35.84
CA ILE A 662 -3.91 15.19 34.76
C ILE A 662 -4.29 16.60 35.24
N ASP A 663 -5.42 16.76 35.91
CA ASP A 663 -5.90 18.10 36.32
C ASP A 663 -4.95 18.75 37.34
N ALA A 664 -4.47 17.97 38.30
CA ALA A 664 -3.47 18.44 39.28
C ALA A 664 -2.13 18.78 38.62
N LEU A 665 -1.67 18.00 37.64
CA LEU A 665 -0.43 18.27 36.92
C LEU A 665 -0.54 19.51 36.01
N LYS A 666 -1.67 19.72 35.34
CA LYS A 666 -1.96 20.95 34.59
C LYS A 666 -2.00 22.18 35.51
N GLU A 667 -2.61 22.06 36.68
CA GLU A 667 -2.64 23.15 37.66
C GLU A 667 -1.23 23.54 38.14
N ILE A 668 -0.37 22.54 38.38
CA ILE A 668 1.05 22.75 38.75
C ILE A 668 1.83 23.44 37.62
N GLU A 669 1.68 22.99 36.36
CA GLU A 669 2.31 23.63 35.19
C GLU A 669 1.88 25.10 35.05
N MET A 670 0.59 25.40 35.25
CA MET A 670 0.06 26.76 35.21
C MET A 670 0.62 27.67 36.31
N GLN A 671 1.01 27.11 37.46
CA GLN A 671 1.54 27.87 38.60
C GLN A 671 3.04 28.11 38.51
N GLU A 672 3.83 27.08 38.23
CA GLU A 672 5.30 27.13 38.34
C GLU A 672 6.02 27.48 37.03
N GLN A 673 5.38 27.33 35.86
CA GLN A 673 5.94 27.49 34.49
C GLN A 673 7.12 26.57 34.12
N ASP A 674 7.95 26.16 35.07
CA ASP A 674 9.03 25.20 34.92
C ASP A 674 8.62 23.84 35.51
N VAL A 675 8.44 22.84 34.64
CA VAL A 675 8.06 21.47 35.03
C VAL A 675 9.26 20.52 35.20
N THR A 676 10.51 21.02 35.17
CA THR A 676 11.71 20.17 35.24
C THR A 676 11.82 19.36 36.53
N PHE A 677 11.24 19.85 37.64
CA PHE A 677 11.20 19.17 38.94
C PHE A 677 10.26 17.95 38.98
N LEU A 678 9.33 17.81 38.03
CA LEU A 678 8.47 16.63 37.94
C LEU A 678 9.28 15.39 37.54
N SER A 679 8.80 14.21 37.97
CA SER A 679 9.33 12.95 37.46
C SER A 679 9.00 12.78 35.97
N GLU A 680 9.84 12.07 35.22
CA GLU A 680 9.63 11.80 33.79
C GLU A 680 8.26 11.15 33.51
N GLY A 681 7.76 10.30 34.42
CA GLY A 681 6.43 9.71 34.31
C GLY A 681 5.27 10.71 34.46
N TYR A 682 5.46 11.80 35.23
CA TYR A 682 4.47 12.88 35.33
C TYR A 682 4.58 13.85 34.15
N LYS A 683 5.79 14.12 33.65
CA LYS A 683 6.00 14.86 32.40
C LYS A 683 5.30 14.16 31.23
N GLU A 684 5.49 12.84 31.09
CA GLU A 684 4.82 12.05 30.05
C GLU A 684 3.28 12.13 30.14
N ILE A 685 2.71 12.08 31.36
CA ILE A 685 1.25 12.21 31.56
C ILE A 685 0.77 13.61 31.14
N LEU A 686 1.53 14.66 31.46
CA LEU A 686 1.18 16.03 31.10
C LEU A 686 1.27 16.26 29.58
N GLU A 687 2.38 15.85 28.95
CA GLU A 687 2.56 15.93 27.49
C GLU A 687 1.46 15.18 26.72
N LYS A 688 1.06 14.00 27.23
CA LYS A 688 0.08 13.13 26.58
C LYS A 688 -1.36 13.28 27.11
N ALA A 689 -1.64 14.30 27.93
CA ALA A 689 -2.91 14.43 28.66
C ALA A 689 -4.16 14.22 27.78
N LYS A 690 -4.24 14.91 26.63
CA LYS A 690 -5.36 14.79 25.68
C LYS A 690 -5.51 13.38 25.09
N SER A 691 -4.41 12.66 24.87
CA SER A 691 -4.44 11.28 24.40
C SER A 691 -4.94 10.35 25.50
N ILE A 692 -4.45 10.53 26.74
CA ILE A 692 -4.85 9.73 27.90
C ILE A 692 -6.34 9.91 28.21
N GLU A 693 -6.86 11.14 28.13
CA GLU A 693 -8.30 11.45 28.24
C GLU A 693 -9.13 10.68 27.19
N LYS A 694 -8.78 10.81 25.90
CA LYS A 694 -9.45 10.10 24.79
C LYS A 694 -9.34 8.57 24.89
N GLU A 695 -8.21 8.06 25.36
CA GLU A 695 -8.02 6.63 25.59
C GLU A 695 -8.85 6.11 26.77
N PHE A 696 -9.07 6.93 27.80
CA PHE A 696 -9.88 6.59 28.96
C PHE A 696 -11.37 6.50 28.62
N GLU A 697 -11.89 7.34 27.72
CA GLU A 697 -13.26 7.20 27.18
C GLU A 697 -13.49 5.82 26.51
N LEU A 698 -12.43 5.27 25.90
CA LEU A 698 -12.44 3.96 25.24
C LEU A 698 -12.05 2.79 26.17
N GLN A 699 -11.55 3.07 27.37
CA GLN A 699 -11.03 2.07 28.31
C GLN A 699 -12.04 0.94 28.63
N PRO A 700 -13.35 1.20 28.88
CA PRO A 700 -14.28 0.12 29.22
C PRO A 700 -14.39 -0.96 28.12
N ARG A 701 -14.44 -0.55 26.84
CA ARG A 701 -14.48 -1.48 25.69
C ARG A 701 -13.15 -2.23 25.53
N ARG A 702 -12.02 -1.54 25.72
CA ARG A 702 -10.68 -2.14 25.65
C ARG A 702 -10.47 -3.20 26.74
N LEU A 703 -10.97 -2.94 27.95
CA LEU A 703 -10.97 -3.91 29.06
C LEU A 703 -11.90 -5.08 28.76
N GLU A 704 -13.13 -4.85 28.29
CA GLU A 704 -14.06 -5.92 27.91
C GLU A 704 -13.45 -6.85 26.83
N PHE A 705 -12.79 -6.28 25.82
CA PHE A 705 -12.08 -7.03 24.78
C PHE A 705 -10.92 -7.87 25.36
N LEU A 706 -10.08 -7.30 26.22
CA LEU A 706 -8.98 -8.03 26.89
C LEU A 706 -9.51 -9.14 27.82
N HIS A 707 -10.57 -8.86 28.58
CA HIS A 707 -11.24 -9.85 29.44
C HIS A 707 -11.85 -10.98 28.60
N GLY A 708 -12.41 -10.67 27.43
CA GLY A 708 -12.90 -11.65 26.46
C GLY A 708 -11.80 -12.61 25.99
N ILE A 709 -10.62 -12.09 25.64
CA ILE A 709 -9.46 -12.91 25.26
C ILE A 709 -9.05 -13.86 26.40
N VAL A 710 -8.94 -13.38 27.64
CA VAL A 710 -8.55 -14.23 28.78
C VAL A 710 -9.61 -15.29 29.10
N LYS A 711 -10.91 -14.95 29.01
CA LYS A 711 -12.00 -15.93 29.17
C LYS A 711 -11.98 -17.00 28.09
N ASN A 712 -11.74 -16.63 26.83
CA ASN A 712 -11.66 -17.57 25.71
C ASN A 712 -10.46 -18.51 25.91
N LEU A 713 -9.29 -17.98 26.26
CA LEU A 713 -8.10 -18.78 26.59
C LEU A 713 -8.37 -19.82 27.69
N TYR A 714 -9.09 -19.43 28.75
CA TYR A 714 -9.52 -20.35 29.80
C TYR A 714 -10.49 -21.41 29.27
N ALA A 715 -11.53 -21.01 28.55
CA ALA A 715 -12.52 -21.93 28.00
C ALA A 715 -11.90 -22.96 27.03
N ASP A 716 -11.03 -22.51 26.12
CA ASP A 716 -10.37 -23.34 25.12
C ASP A 716 -9.40 -24.36 25.75
N LYS A 717 -8.64 -23.96 26.78
CA LYS A 717 -7.79 -24.86 27.56
C LYS A 717 -8.57 -26.08 28.08
N TYR A 718 -9.74 -25.85 28.67
CA TYR A 718 -10.57 -26.93 29.21
C TYR A 718 -11.39 -27.65 28.15
N LYS A 719 -11.75 -26.98 27.05
CA LYS A 719 -12.38 -27.60 25.87
C LYS A 719 -11.52 -28.70 25.26
N PHE A 720 -10.20 -28.50 25.16
CA PHE A 720 -9.27 -29.57 24.76
C PHE A 720 -9.21 -30.73 25.77
N LYS A 721 -9.42 -30.46 27.07
CA LYS A 721 -9.58 -31.51 28.11
C LYS A 721 -10.97 -32.17 28.12
N GLY A 722 -11.88 -31.79 27.23
CA GLY A 722 -13.26 -32.29 27.19
C GLY A 722 -14.16 -31.80 28.33
N GLN A 723 -13.78 -30.72 29.02
CA GLN A 723 -14.48 -30.19 30.19
C GLN A 723 -15.19 -28.87 29.87
N ASN A 724 -16.41 -28.70 30.40
CA ASN A 724 -17.17 -27.45 30.28
C ASN A 724 -17.00 -26.59 31.54
N VAL A 725 -16.35 -25.44 31.40
CA VAL A 725 -16.02 -24.51 32.49
C VAL A 725 -16.83 -23.21 32.47
N SER A 726 -17.95 -23.16 31.74
CA SER A 726 -18.78 -21.94 31.64
C SER A 726 -19.21 -21.37 33.00
N HIS A 727 -19.42 -22.22 34.00
CA HIS A 727 -19.76 -21.84 35.37
C HIS A 727 -18.62 -21.17 36.15
N LYS A 728 -17.36 -21.36 35.73
CA LYS A 728 -16.17 -20.70 36.32
C LYS A 728 -15.89 -19.32 35.71
N LEU A 729 -16.44 -19.00 34.54
CA LEU A 729 -16.19 -17.71 33.84
C LEU A 729 -16.63 -16.45 34.63
N PRO A 730 -17.74 -16.45 35.41
CA PRO A 730 -18.07 -15.32 36.27
C PRO A 730 -17.08 -15.11 37.42
N ILE A 731 -16.49 -16.19 37.94
CA ILE A 731 -15.45 -16.12 38.99
C ILE A 731 -14.18 -15.49 38.40
N LEU A 732 -13.79 -15.93 37.20
CA LEU A 732 -12.68 -15.34 36.45
C LEU A 732 -12.91 -13.85 36.15
N GLN A 733 -14.15 -13.41 35.86
CA GLN A 733 -14.46 -11.99 35.71
C GLN A 733 -14.13 -11.21 36.99
N GLY A 734 -14.57 -11.69 38.15
CA GLY A 734 -14.29 -11.02 39.43
C GLY A 734 -12.79 -10.98 39.81
N LEU A 735 -11.98 -11.91 39.30
CA LEU A 735 -10.51 -11.85 39.41
C LEU A 735 -9.92 -10.83 38.43
N LEU A 736 -10.43 -10.74 37.21
CA LEU A 736 -10.00 -9.76 36.20
C LEU A 736 -10.36 -8.32 36.59
N ASP A 737 -11.48 -8.09 37.30
CA ASP A 737 -11.88 -6.77 37.78
C ASP A 737 -10.95 -6.22 38.89
N LYS A 738 -10.29 -7.09 39.65
CA LYS A 738 -9.29 -6.74 40.67
C LYS A 738 -7.84 -6.79 40.17
N TYR A 739 -7.62 -7.67 39.20
CA TYR A 739 -6.39 -7.95 38.47
C TYR A 739 -5.10 -8.09 39.30
N ASP A 740 -4.82 -9.32 39.75
CA ASP A 740 -3.45 -9.75 40.04
C ASP A 740 -3.03 -10.89 39.10
N LEU A 741 -1.82 -10.78 38.53
CA LEU A 741 -1.32 -11.76 37.56
C LEU A 741 -1.13 -13.15 38.17
N LYS A 742 -0.69 -13.24 39.43
CA LYS A 742 -0.44 -14.52 40.11
C LYS A 742 -1.74 -15.19 40.50
N GLU A 743 -2.75 -14.43 40.95
CA GLU A 743 -4.10 -14.96 41.20
C GLU A 743 -4.73 -15.51 39.93
N VAL A 744 -4.64 -14.79 38.80
CA VAL A 744 -5.15 -15.26 37.51
C VAL A 744 -4.37 -16.49 37.02
N GLN A 745 -3.04 -16.51 37.11
CA GLN A 745 -2.23 -17.69 36.76
C GLN A 745 -2.54 -18.88 37.67
N ALA A 746 -2.73 -18.67 38.98
CA ALA A 746 -3.12 -19.71 39.92
C ALA A 746 -4.51 -20.28 39.59
N PHE A 747 -5.47 -19.43 39.20
CA PHE A 747 -6.80 -19.88 38.75
C PHE A 747 -6.75 -20.71 37.45
N PHE A 748 -5.80 -20.41 36.56
CA PHE A 748 -5.51 -21.22 35.37
C PHE A 748 -4.83 -22.55 35.69
N ALA A 749 -4.06 -22.62 36.78
CA ALA A 749 -3.38 -23.83 37.25
C ALA A 749 -4.25 -24.73 38.15
N SER A 750 -5.22 -24.15 38.85
CA SER A 750 -6.15 -24.88 39.73
C SER A 750 -7.18 -25.68 38.93
N ASN A 751 -7.23 -27.00 39.19
CA ASN A 751 -8.36 -27.86 38.80
C ASN A 751 -9.57 -27.59 39.72
#